data_AF-A0A150WSM1-F1
#
_entry.id   AF-A0A150WSM1-F1
#
_cell.length_a   1.000
_cell.length_b   1.000
_cell.length_c   1.000
_cell.angle_alpha   90.00
_cell.angle_beta   90.00
_cell.angle_gamma   90.00
#
_symmetry.space_group_name_H-M   'P 1'
#
loop_
_entity.id
_entity.type
_entity.pdbx_description
1 polymer ?
#
loop_
_entity_poly.entity_id
_entity_poly.type
_entity_poly.pdbx_seq_one_letter_code
_entity_poly.pdbx_strand_id
1 'polypeptide(L)'
;MKKLYLIDVSAMFFRAFYAIRPLTSPSGVPVNAVYGFLSMLIKLMKEEKPEYLVFCYDRKEASFRKDLYDGYKAHRTEMPDDLQKQVPYIKKLAELLGIPALEVPGYEADDIIGALTKWGRHHDMEVFIVSGDKDFGQLVQPHVWLYDTMKEVRYDAAGVLAKWGVRPDQFIDYLSIVGDASDNVPGVKGIGEKGAVKLLQQFKSLEDIYENIDQVEGKSVKEKLIASKDNALLSKKLVTIVDSVQVPEAYEAYRLQPWKTDELRALLQELNFKTFEKNLFGSNADTVTAPSFVSTASTTAVAAAPKESEEVTPVLVIAKDDREFNQRSMNTRELAEFLHEDQHLWGFSDTRGVFVGTDTDLIEVSDFEYLGKLTDTFKVRWCGFDLKSFWHKMGARTPIASWDSQLAAYVLKAGDVSDFGKVYTKYMADVLPELASPTQLFNAHRNFAATMKDHLHKVNGQKVFEDFDLPLARILLSMERLGIRIDTDLLKKQSADLQTEIAALEKAIHAESGESFNIGSPKQLGVILFEKMKLPAGKKTKTGYSTDEEVLLGLEHPIAKLILQWRELSKLKSTYVDALPTMVSPKDDRVHTTFNQALTTTGRLSSTAPNLQNIPIRTARGQQVRKAFIAAPRMKLLSVDYSQIELRILAHISEDPNLCKAFAEDLDIHAATAAEIYGVELKDVTSDLRRSAKAVNFGIAYGQGAFGLAENLGISRTEAKDIIDRYFTRFKNVREYIDNTIKLAHEKGYVETLFGRRRYIDELHSKNMALKKFGERAAINAPIQGTAADLVKKAMIEVHEKVPVRMLLQVHDELIFEETEENLLKYAPQVVSLMESVTPLRVPLKVNYAIGNNWDESH
;
A
#
# COMPACT_ATOMS: atom_id res chain seq x y z
N MET A 1 23.60 -5.04 8.79
CA MET A 1 24.83 -4.68 8.05
C MET A 1 24.72 -3.19 7.70
N LYS A 2 25.77 -2.39 7.93
CA LYS A 2 25.73 -0.95 7.59
C LYS A 2 25.72 -0.78 6.07
N LYS A 3 25.15 0.32 5.57
CA LYS A 3 25.06 0.60 4.12
C LYS A 3 25.88 1.81 3.75
N LEU A 4 26.70 1.69 2.70
CA LEU A 4 27.54 2.75 2.14
C LEU A 4 27.08 3.06 0.72
N TYR A 5 26.67 4.31 0.47
CA TYR A 5 26.24 4.77 -0.85
C TYR A 5 27.35 5.61 -1.49
N LEU A 6 27.85 5.17 -2.65
CA LEU A 6 28.93 5.82 -3.38
C LEU A 6 28.34 6.51 -4.61
N ILE A 7 28.38 7.84 -4.64
CA ILE A 7 27.73 8.64 -5.67
C ILE A 7 28.75 9.09 -6.70
N ASP A 8 28.53 8.68 -7.95
CA ASP A 8 29.20 9.23 -9.13
C ASP A 8 28.57 10.59 -9.47
N VAL A 9 29.18 11.66 -8.97
CA VAL A 9 28.59 13.00 -9.05
C VAL A 9 28.56 13.50 -10.48
N SER A 10 29.62 13.24 -11.25
CA SER A 10 29.73 13.62 -12.66
C SER A 10 28.58 13.04 -13.48
N ALA A 11 28.38 11.72 -13.43
CA ALA A 11 27.31 11.10 -14.20
C ALA A 11 25.92 11.61 -13.78
N MET A 12 25.71 11.92 -12.51
CA MET A 12 24.44 12.46 -12.01
C MET A 12 24.16 13.88 -12.49
N PHE A 13 25.11 14.82 -12.38
CA PHE A 13 24.81 16.20 -12.80
C PHE A 13 24.75 16.37 -14.32
N PHE A 14 25.51 15.59 -15.10
CA PHE A 14 25.38 15.60 -16.56
C PHE A 14 23.99 15.09 -16.97
N ARG A 15 23.50 14.02 -16.34
CA ARG A 15 22.13 13.55 -16.54
C ARG A 15 21.09 14.61 -16.17
N ALA A 16 21.24 15.26 -15.01
CA ALA A 16 20.34 16.33 -14.58
C ALA A 16 20.27 17.46 -15.60
N PHE A 17 21.43 17.89 -16.13
CA PHE A 17 21.53 18.97 -17.10
C PHE A 17 20.74 18.70 -18.38
N TYR A 18 20.84 17.49 -18.94
CA TYR A 18 20.13 17.13 -20.17
C TYR A 18 18.67 16.73 -19.96
N ALA A 19 18.30 16.26 -18.76
CA ALA A 19 16.94 15.84 -18.45
C ALA A 19 16.02 17.00 -18.08
N ILE A 20 16.53 18.02 -17.39
CA ILE A 20 15.74 19.16 -16.92
C ILE A 20 15.84 20.30 -17.93
N ARG A 21 14.67 20.80 -18.37
CA ARG A 21 14.58 22.00 -19.22
C ARG A 21 15.42 23.15 -18.64
N PRO A 22 16.02 24.03 -19.45
CA PRO A 22 16.78 25.16 -18.95
C PRO A 22 16.00 25.97 -17.90
N LEU A 23 16.65 26.24 -16.78
CA LEU A 23 16.14 27.01 -15.64
C LEU A 23 17.22 28.01 -15.24
N THR A 24 16.80 29.20 -14.83
CA THR A 24 17.70 30.29 -14.46
C THR A 24 17.26 30.87 -13.12
N SER A 25 18.22 31.16 -12.24
CA SER A 25 17.99 31.85 -10.97
C SER A 25 17.58 33.32 -11.21
N PRO A 26 17.06 34.02 -10.19
CA PRO A 26 16.80 35.47 -10.27
C PRO A 26 18.05 36.31 -10.57
N SER A 27 19.24 35.80 -10.22
CA SER A 27 20.54 36.41 -10.52
C SER A 27 21.07 36.12 -11.94
N GLY A 28 20.30 35.42 -12.78
CA GLY A 28 20.66 35.13 -14.16
C GLY A 28 21.57 33.90 -14.35
N VAL A 29 21.79 33.10 -13.31
CA VAL A 29 22.65 31.91 -13.36
C VAL A 29 21.82 30.68 -13.79
N PRO A 30 22.27 29.86 -14.76
CA PRO A 30 21.62 28.58 -15.06
C PRO A 30 21.61 27.66 -13.84
N VAL A 31 20.51 26.96 -13.56
CA VAL A 31 20.32 26.12 -12.36
C VAL A 31 19.60 24.78 -12.62
N ASN A 32 19.35 24.41 -13.88
CA ASN A 32 18.62 23.18 -14.23
C ASN A 32 19.33 21.89 -13.77
N ALA A 33 20.66 21.81 -13.89
CA ALA A 33 21.43 20.69 -13.41
C ALA A 33 21.44 20.63 -11.88
N VAL A 34 21.56 21.78 -11.21
CA VAL A 34 21.49 21.87 -9.73
C VAL A 34 20.13 21.39 -9.23
N TYR A 35 19.04 21.83 -9.88
CA TYR A 35 17.67 21.43 -9.56
C TYR A 35 17.49 19.91 -9.71
N GLY A 36 17.85 19.36 -10.88
CA GLY A 36 17.70 17.93 -11.15
C GLY A 36 18.58 17.07 -10.24
N PHE A 37 19.81 17.49 -9.98
CA PHE A 37 20.72 16.81 -9.06
C PHE A 37 20.13 16.75 -7.65
N LEU A 38 19.66 17.88 -7.13
CA LEU A 38 19.01 17.96 -5.81
C LEU A 38 17.74 17.10 -5.74
N SER A 39 16.90 17.09 -6.79
CA SER A 39 15.73 16.18 -6.86
C SER A 39 16.14 14.72 -6.73
N MET A 40 17.13 14.27 -7.52
CA MET A 40 17.59 12.88 -7.50
C MET A 40 18.22 12.53 -6.14
N LEU A 41 18.98 13.45 -5.55
CA LEU A 41 19.59 13.26 -4.24
C LEU A 41 18.55 13.17 -3.12
N ILE A 42 17.59 14.09 -3.06
CA ILE A 42 16.52 14.06 -2.04
C ILE A 42 15.70 12.77 -2.18
N LYS A 43 15.38 12.36 -3.41
CA LYS A 43 14.70 11.09 -3.66
C LYS A 43 15.51 9.91 -3.10
N LEU A 44 16.79 9.81 -3.45
CA LEU A 44 17.70 8.79 -2.92
C LEU A 44 17.75 8.83 -1.39
N MET A 45 17.93 10.00 -0.79
CA MET A 45 17.99 10.16 0.67
C MET A 45 16.67 9.82 1.35
N LYS A 46 15.53 10.05 0.70
CA LYS A 46 14.19 9.74 1.24
C LYS A 46 13.88 8.24 1.18
N GLU A 47 14.25 7.59 0.07
CA GLU A 47 13.99 6.17 -0.19
C GLU A 47 14.98 5.27 0.55
N GLU A 48 16.26 5.61 0.48
CA GLU A 48 17.34 4.79 1.03
C GLU A 48 17.73 5.16 2.46
N LYS A 49 17.48 6.41 2.87
CA LYS A 49 17.85 6.99 4.18
C LYS A 49 19.27 6.59 4.63
N PRO A 50 20.29 6.92 3.84
CA PRO A 50 21.66 6.46 4.08
C PRO A 50 22.24 7.05 5.36
N GLU A 51 22.99 6.25 6.12
CA GLU A 51 23.85 6.74 7.21
C GLU A 51 25.24 7.13 6.68
N TYR A 52 25.74 6.36 5.71
CA TYR A 52 27.01 6.59 5.04
C TYR A 52 26.77 6.84 3.56
N LEU A 53 27.17 8.02 3.08
CA LEU A 53 27.04 8.42 1.69
C LEU A 53 28.20 9.32 1.32
N VAL A 54 28.86 9.02 0.20
CA VAL A 54 30.06 9.73 -0.24
C VAL A 54 29.91 10.19 -1.67
N PHE A 55 30.21 11.46 -1.90
CA PHE A 55 30.32 12.04 -3.23
C PHE A 55 31.74 11.85 -3.78
N CYS A 56 31.85 11.18 -4.92
CA CYS A 56 33.11 10.99 -5.63
C CYS A 56 33.15 11.93 -6.84
N TYR A 57 34.17 12.78 -6.92
CA TYR A 57 34.31 13.76 -7.98
C TYR A 57 35.53 13.49 -8.86
N ASP A 58 35.37 13.77 -10.14
CA ASP A 58 36.51 13.91 -11.05
C ASP A 58 37.28 15.20 -10.79
N ARG A 59 38.58 15.17 -11.08
CA ARG A 59 39.43 16.36 -11.14
C ARG A 59 39.64 16.81 -12.58
N LYS A 60 40.03 18.07 -12.74
CA LYS A 60 40.41 18.65 -14.04
C LYS A 60 41.76 18.14 -14.54
N GLU A 61 42.62 17.68 -13.64
CA GLU A 61 43.95 17.13 -13.95
C GLU A 61 43.80 15.80 -14.69
N ALA A 62 44.76 15.50 -15.59
CA ALA A 62 44.76 14.23 -16.29
C ALA A 62 45.06 13.07 -15.32
N SER A 63 44.35 11.96 -15.48
CA SER A 63 44.63 10.72 -14.77
C SER A 63 45.86 10.01 -15.36
N PHE A 64 46.39 9.02 -14.63
CA PHE A 64 47.48 8.16 -15.10
C PHE A 64 47.17 7.46 -16.45
N ARG A 65 45.88 7.37 -16.83
CA ARG A 65 45.44 6.79 -18.11
C ARG A 65 45.92 7.60 -19.31
N LYS A 66 46.13 8.91 -19.17
CA LYS A 66 46.68 9.75 -20.25
C LYS A 66 48.14 9.43 -20.52
N ASP A 67 48.91 9.09 -19.49
CA ASP A 67 50.30 8.63 -19.64
C ASP A 67 50.40 7.24 -20.28
N LEU A 68 49.35 6.41 -20.13
CA LEU A 68 49.24 5.09 -20.76
C LEU A 68 48.82 5.17 -22.23
N TYR A 69 48.00 6.15 -22.60
CA TYR A 69 47.52 6.34 -23.97
C TYR A 69 47.16 7.80 -24.23
N ASP A 70 47.98 8.49 -25.03
CA ASP A 70 47.79 9.91 -25.37
C ASP A 70 46.42 10.22 -25.98
N GLY A 71 45.79 9.24 -26.64
CA GLY A 71 44.46 9.37 -27.23
C GLY A 71 43.30 9.28 -26.24
N TYR A 72 43.52 8.91 -24.98
CA TYR A 72 42.46 8.71 -23.99
C TYR A 72 41.71 10.03 -23.71
N LYS A 73 40.37 10.00 -23.84
CA LYS A 73 39.47 11.16 -23.72
C LYS A 73 39.83 12.37 -24.62
N ALA A 74 40.69 12.20 -25.63
CA ALA A 74 41.19 13.28 -26.50
C ALA A 74 40.11 13.94 -27.38
N HIS A 75 38.99 13.24 -27.61
CA HIS A 75 37.85 13.73 -28.40
C HIS A 75 36.62 14.10 -27.54
N ARG A 76 36.78 14.13 -26.22
CA ARG A 76 35.67 14.46 -25.32
C ARG A 76 35.30 15.94 -25.48
N THR A 77 34.03 16.21 -25.78
CA THR A 77 33.51 17.57 -25.83
C THR A 77 33.66 18.23 -24.47
N GLU A 78 34.14 19.48 -24.45
CA GLU A 78 34.21 20.26 -23.21
C GLU A 78 32.84 20.38 -22.54
N MET A 79 32.84 20.43 -21.22
CA MET A 79 31.62 20.62 -20.44
C MET A 79 30.92 21.91 -20.88
N PRO A 80 29.60 21.90 -21.20
CA PRO A 80 28.89 23.10 -21.63
C PRO A 80 29.03 24.25 -20.63
N ASP A 81 29.26 25.48 -21.10
CA ASP A 81 29.49 26.66 -20.24
C ASP A 81 28.41 26.84 -19.17
N ASP A 82 27.15 26.59 -19.51
CA ASP A 82 26.03 26.69 -18.59
C ASP A 82 26.04 25.61 -17.50
N LEU A 83 26.62 24.44 -17.79
CA LEU A 83 26.85 23.40 -16.79
C LEU A 83 28.08 23.72 -15.94
N GLN A 84 29.15 24.27 -16.53
CA GLN A 84 30.35 24.66 -15.77
C GLN A 84 30.01 25.66 -14.64
N LYS A 85 29.11 26.61 -14.89
CA LYS A 85 28.61 27.59 -13.90
C LYS A 85 27.83 26.95 -12.75
N GLN A 86 27.30 25.74 -12.93
CA GLN A 86 26.45 25.03 -11.97
C GLN A 86 27.21 24.12 -11.01
N VAL A 87 28.38 23.61 -11.41
CA VAL A 87 29.20 22.70 -10.59
C VAL A 87 29.53 23.26 -9.20
N PRO A 88 29.89 24.56 -9.02
CA PRO A 88 30.14 25.11 -7.69
C PRO A 88 28.94 25.00 -6.75
N TYR A 89 27.71 25.15 -7.25
CA TYR A 89 26.49 25.01 -6.45
C TYR A 89 26.25 23.55 -6.04
N ILE A 90 26.58 22.58 -6.91
CA ILE A 90 26.50 21.14 -6.58
C ILE A 90 27.48 20.78 -5.46
N LYS A 91 28.71 21.30 -5.51
CA LYS A 91 29.69 21.11 -4.42
C LYS A 91 29.22 21.78 -3.12
N LYS A 92 28.67 23.00 -3.22
CA LYS A 92 28.08 23.71 -2.07
C LYS A 92 26.92 22.93 -1.47
N LEU A 93 26.04 22.32 -2.27
CA LEU A 93 24.95 21.48 -1.78
C LEU A 93 25.47 20.28 -0.98
N ALA A 94 26.54 19.62 -1.44
CA ALA A 94 27.16 18.51 -0.70
C ALA A 94 27.59 18.96 0.71
N GLU A 95 28.29 20.09 0.80
CA GLU A 95 28.71 20.67 2.07
C GLU A 95 27.53 21.01 2.98
N LEU A 96 26.49 21.67 2.44
CA LEU A 96 25.34 22.12 3.22
C LEU A 96 24.43 20.98 3.67
N LEU A 97 24.36 19.90 2.90
CA LEU A 97 23.64 18.66 3.24
C LEU A 97 24.49 17.72 4.12
N GLY A 98 25.70 18.12 4.49
CA GLY A 98 26.59 17.34 5.34
C GLY A 98 27.12 16.06 4.68
N ILE A 99 27.24 16.05 3.36
CA ILE A 99 27.69 14.88 2.58
C ILE A 99 29.23 14.92 2.42
N PRO A 100 29.96 13.90 2.93
CA PRO A 100 31.37 13.76 2.64
C PRO A 100 31.68 13.69 1.13
N ALA A 101 32.74 14.39 0.72
CA ALA A 101 33.15 14.50 -0.67
C ALA A 101 34.64 14.16 -0.81
N LEU A 102 35.00 13.33 -1.80
CA LEU A 102 36.38 12.95 -2.09
C LEU A 102 36.78 13.30 -3.52
N GLU A 103 37.99 13.86 -3.67
CA GLU A 103 38.66 14.09 -4.94
C GLU A 103 40.16 13.86 -4.75
N VAL A 104 40.73 12.83 -5.39
CA VAL A 104 42.13 12.42 -5.21
C VAL A 104 42.96 12.77 -6.47
N PRO A 105 44.10 13.49 -6.35
CA PRO A 105 44.95 13.81 -7.50
C PRO A 105 45.43 12.56 -8.24
N GLY A 106 45.44 12.60 -9.58
CA GLY A 106 45.91 11.51 -10.44
C GLY A 106 44.93 10.35 -10.67
N TYR A 107 43.78 10.37 -9.99
CA TYR A 107 42.74 9.33 -10.08
C TYR A 107 41.39 9.93 -10.49
N GLU A 108 40.54 9.12 -11.12
CA GLU A 108 39.19 9.51 -11.53
C GLU A 108 38.17 9.14 -10.44
N ALA A 109 36.94 9.67 -10.54
CA ALA A 109 35.88 9.35 -9.58
C ALA A 109 35.66 7.82 -9.48
N ASP A 110 35.81 7.12 -10.60
CA ASP A 110 35.63 5.67 -10.71
C ASP A 110 36.64 4.90 -9.84
N ASP A 111 37.89 5.34 -9.81
CA ASP A 111 38.96 4.74 -9.00
C ASP A 111 38.75 4.99 -7.50
N ILE A 112 38.22 6.18 -7.16
CA ILE A 112 37.83 6.49 -5.77
C ILE A 112 36.68 5.57 -5.34
N ILE A 113 35.68 5.36 -6.21
CA ILE A 113 34.58 4.42 -5.96
C ILE A 113 35.11 2.99 -5.83
N GLY A 114 36.07 2.58 -6.66
CA GLY A 114 36.76 1.29 -6.55
C GLY A 114 37.41 1.08 -5.19
N ALA A 115 38.20 2.05 -4.72
CA ALA A 115 38.85 2.00 -3.42
C ALA A 115 37.86 2.00 -2.25
N LEU A 116 36.81 2.84 -2.30
CA LEU A 116 35.77 2.87 -1.27
C LEU A 116 34.91 1.60 -1.25
N THR A 117 34.70 0.96 -2.40
CA THR A 117 34.02 -0.33 -2.49
C THR A 117 34.82 -1.40 -1.76
N LYS A 118 36.13 -1.46 -2.00
CA LYS A 118 37.04 -2.36 -1.28
C LYS A 118 37.06 -2.06 0.22
N TRP A 119 37.16 -0.78 0.59
CA TRP A 119 37.14 -0.35 1.97
C TRP A 119 35.84 -0.76 2.69
N GLY A 120 34.67 -0.48 2.10
CA GLY A 120 33.37 -0.81 2.70
C GLY A 120 33.19 -2.31 2.90
N ARG A 121 33.70 -3.12 1.97
CA ARG A 121 33.71 -4.58 2.10
C ARG A 121 34.60 -5.09 3.23
N HIS A 122 35.80 -4.54 3.39
CA HIS A 122 36.67 -4.90 4.53
C HIS A 122 36.05 -4.55 5.89
N HIS A 123 35.06 -3.65 5.87
CA HIS A 123 34.34 -3.14 7.03
C HIS A 123 32.93 -3.75 7.19
N ASP A 124 32.66 -4.88 6.52
CA ASP A 124 31.38 -5.60 6.55
C ASP A 124 30.17 -4.69 6.26
N MET A 125 30.28 -3.83 5.24
CA MET A 125 29.20 -2.97 4.77
C MET A 125 28.58 -3.48 3.46
N GLU A 126 27.28 -3.26 3.30
CA GLU A 126 26.65 -3.33 1.98
C GLU A 126 26.97 -2.06 1.21
N VAL A 127 27.61 -2.20 0.05
CA VAL A 127 28.03 -1.07 -0.78
C VAL A 127 27.06 -0.92 -1.95
N PHE A 128 26.55 0.29 -2.15
CA PHE A 128 25.70 0.68 -3.27
C PHE A 128 26.42 1.71 -4.11
N ILE A 129 26.87 1.31 -5.30
CA ILE A 129 27.46 2.20 -6.29
C ILE A 129 26.30 2.83 -7.06
N VAL A 130 26.04 4.11 -6.79
CA VAL A 130 24.93 4.85 -7.39
C VAL A 130 25.40 5.48 -8.70
N SER A 131 25.33 4.69 -9.76
CA SER A 131 25.60 5.16 -11.12
C SER A 131 24.80 4.36 -12.14
N GLY A 132 24.71 4.91 -13.34
CA GLY A 132 24.16 4.25 -14.52
C GLY A 132 25.25 3.74 -15.45
N ASP A 133 26.52 4.02 -15.12
CA ASP A 133 27.65 3.56 -15.89
C ASP A 133 27.79 2.04 -15.77
N LYS A 134 27.99 1.40 -16.92
CA LYS A 134 28.18 -0.05 -16.99
C LYS A 134 29.54 -0.45 -16.45
N ASP A 135 30.53 0.45 -16.45
CA ASP A 135 31.91 0.12 -16.11
C ASP A 135 32.07 -0.34 -14.66
N PHE A 136 31.21 0.16 -13.76
CA PHE A 136 31.09 -0.31 -12.38
C PHE A 136 30.58 -1.76 -12.26
N GLY A 137 30.07 -2.36 -13.33
CA GLY A 137 29.75 -3.79 -13.39
C GLY A 137 30.94 -4.68 -13.00
N GLN A 138 32.17 -4.21 -13.21
CA GLN A 138 33.40 -4.91 -12.80
C GLN A 138 33.60 -4.98 -11.26
N LEU A 139 32.93 -4.11 -10.49
CA LEU A 139 33.03 -4.06 -9.03
C LEU A 139 31.89 -4.84 -8.33
N VAL A 140 30.91 -5.33 -9.08
CA VAL A 140 29.72 -6.02 -8.52
C VAL A 140 30.08 -7.42 -8.05
N GLN A 141 29.66 -7.75 -6.83
CA GLN A 141 29.96 -9.04 -6.18
C GLN A 141 29.15 -9.16 -4.87
N PRO A 142 29.27 -10.23 -4.04
CA PRO A 142 28.47 -10.32 -2.82
C PRO A 142 28.60 -9.07 -1.93
N HIS A 143 27.46 -8.54 -1.51
CA HIS A 143 27.30 -7.29 -0.75
C HIS A 143 27.70 -5.99 -1.47
N VAL A 144 27.97 -6.02 -2.78
CA VAL A 144 28.20 -4.83 -3.62
C VAL A 144 27.19 -4.79 -4.75
N TRP A 145 26.44 -3.70 -4.81
CA TRP A 145 25.35 -3.50 -5.76
C TRP A 145 25.64 -2.32 -6.68
N LEU A 146 25.36 -2.46 -7.97
CA LEU A 146 25.26 -1.31 -8.88
C LEU A 146 23.81 -0.84 -8.88
N TYR A 147 23.56 0.40 -8.44
CA TYR A 147 22.23 0.97 -8.31
C TYR A 147 21.97 2.07 -9.34
N ASP A 148 21.14 1.76 -10.34
CA ASP A 148 20.63 2.71 -11.32
C ASP A 148 19.33 3.35 -10.81
N THR A 149 19.45 4.51 -10.16
CA THR A 149 18.33 5.25 -9.55
C THR A 149 17.31 5.78 -10.55
N MET A 150 17.64 5.82 -11.85
CA MET A 150 16.72 6.26 -12.90
C MET A 150 15.78 5.13 -13.32
N LYS A 151 16.30 3.90 -13.37
CA LYS A 151 15.50 2.71 -13.67
C LYS A 151 14.92 2.07 -12.42
N GLU A 152 15.35 2.52 -11.24
CA GLU A 152 15.02 1.93 -9.94
C GLU A 152 15.43 0.45 -9.88
N VAL A 153 16.58 0.11 -10.49
CA VAL A 153 17.10 -1.26 -10.55
C VAL A 153 18.43 -1.37 -9.85
N ARG A 154 18.57 -2.39 -9.02
CA ARG A 154 19.83 -2.80 -8.37
C ARG A 154 20.33 -4.08 -9.05
N TYR A 155 21.56 -4.05 -9.54
CA TYR A 155 22.20 -5.20 -10.17
C TYR A 155 23.15 -5.86 -9.17
N ASP A 156 22.86 -7.13 -8.83
CA ASP A 156 23.84 -8.07 -8.30
C ASP A 156 24.57 -8.79 -9.45
N ALA A 157 25.40 -9.77 -9.12
CA ALA A 157 26.13 -10.56 -10.12
C ALA A 157 25.21 -11.24 -11.15
N ALA A 158 24.03 -11.71 -10.72
CA ALA A 158 23.04 -12.31 -11.61
C ALA A 158 22.38 -11.27 -12.52
N GLY A 159 22.06 -10.10 -11.98
CA GLY A 159 21.54 -8.95 -12.72
C GLY A 159 22.53 -8.40 -13.75
N VAL A 160 23.83 -8.37 -13.40
CA VAL A 160 24.90 -7.99 -14.35
C VAL A 160 24.94 -8.98 -15.52
N LEU A 161 24.96 -10.29 -15.22
CA LEU A 161 24.94 -11.33 -16.25
C LEU A 161 23.68 -11.24 -17.14
N ALA A 162 22.51 -11.06 -16.54
CA ALA A 162 21.26 -10.98 -17.29
C ALA A 162 21.20 -9.76 -18.22
N LYS A 163 21.77 -8.63 -17.79
CA LYS A 163 21.73 -7.37 -18.55
C LYS A 163 22.80 -7.29 -19.64
N TRP A 164 24.04 -7.66 -19.34
CA TRP A 164 25.18 -7.48 -20.25
C TRP A 164 25.72 -8.78 -20.84
N GLY A 165 25.20 -9.94 -20.42
CA GLY A 165 25.59 -11.25 -20.95
C GLY A 165 26.94 -11.77 -20.45
N VAL A 166 27.63 -11.03 -19.58
CA VAL A 166 28.91 -11.39 -18.96
C VAL A 166 28.83 -11.24 -17.45
N ARG A 167 29.60 -12.05 -16.71
CA ARG A 167 29.68 -11.94 -15.25
C ARG A 167 30.59 -10.78 -14.83
N PRO A 168 30.46 -10.26 -13.59
CA PRO A 168 31.34 -9.21 -13.08
C PRO A 168 32.84 -9.51 -13.20
N ASP A 169 33.26 -10.76 -12.97
CA ASP A 169 34.66 -11.21 -13.09
C ASP A 169 35.20 -11.18 -14.52
N GLN A 170 34.32 -11.09 -15.53
CA GLN A 170 34.66 -11.00 -16.96
C GLN A 170 34.46 -9.59 -17.54
N PHE A 171 33.99 -8.64 -16.72
CA PHE A 171 33.51 -7.36 -17.22
C PHE A 171 34.65 -6.49 -17.78
N ILE A 172 35.83 -6.56 -17.17
CA ILE A 172 37.03 -5.87 -17.67
C ILE A 172 37.42 -6.43 -19.05
N ASP A 173 37.40 -7.76 -19.21
CA ASP A 173 37.69 -8.40 -20.49
C ASP A 173 36.67 -8.01 -21.55
N TYR A 174 35.39 -7.95 -21.18
CA TYR A 174 34.31 -7.49 -22.07
C TYR A 174 34.56 -6.08 -22.58
N LEU A 175 34.83 -5.12 -21.68
CA LEU A 175 35.13 -3.73 -22.05
C LEU A 175 36.41 -3.63 -22.89
N SER A 176 37.43 -4.45 -22.61
CA SER A 176 38.68 -4.47 -23.37
C SER A 176 38.51 -4.95 -24.82
N ILE A 177 37.51 -5.79 -25.10
CA ILE A 177 37.20 -6.28 -26.44
C ILE A 177 36.31 -5.28 -27.18
N VAL A 178 35.28 -4.77 -26.51
CA VAL A 178 34.30 -3.85 -27.13
C VAL A 178 34.92 -2.47 -27.38
N GLY A 179 35.79 -2.01 -26.49
CA GLY A 179 36.26 -0.63 -26.44
C GLY A 179 35.17 0.35 -25.96
N ASP A 180 35.50 1.64 -25.98
CA ASP A 180 34.57 2.72 -25.69
C ASP A 180 34.89 3.94 -26.56
N ALA A 181 33.90 4.38 -27.33
CA ALA A 181 34.05 5.52 -28.21
C ALA A 181 34.05 6.85 -27.45
N SER A 182 33.40 6.93 -26.27
CA SER A 182 33.34 8.15 -25.46
C SER A 182 34.72 8.51 -24.91
N ASP A 183 35.39 7.53 -24.31
CA ASP A 183 36.73 7.70 -23.74
C ASP A 183 37.87 7.41 -24.73
N ASN A 184 37.54 7.12 -25.99
CA ASN A 184 38.47 6.75 -27.05
C ASN A 184 39.31 5.50 -26.71
N VAL A 185 38.70 4.54 -26.01
CA VAL A 185 39.29 3.22 -25.73
C VAL A 185 39.18 2.34 -26.98
N PRO A 186 40.30 1.85 -27.56
CA PRO A 186 40.33 1.32 -28.92
C PRO A 186 39.65 -0.05 -29.12
N GLY A 187 39.69 -0.93 -28.12
CA GLY A 187 39.13 -2.27 -28.18
C GLY A 187 39.68 -3.16 -29.32
N VAL A 188 38.92 -4.20 -29.67
CA VAL A 188 39.20 -5.07 -30.83
C VAL A 188 38.38 -4.59 -32.02
N LYS A 189 39.07 -4.08 -33.04
CA LYS A 189 38.42 -3.46 -34.20
C LYS A 189 37.51 -4.46 -34.92
N GLY A 190 36.22 -4.15 -34.97
CA GLY A 190 35.22 -4.94 -35.69
C GLY A 190 34.64 -6.13 -34.92
N ILE A 191 34.82 -6.18 -33.58
CA ILE A 191 34.09 -7.05 -32.66
C ILE A 191 33.30 -6.15 -31.70
N GLY A 192 31.96 -6.21 -31.77
CA GLY A 192 31.07 -5.48 -30.85
C GLY A 192 30.56 -6.34 -29.70
N GLU A 193 29.64 -5.80 -28.92
CA GLU A 193 29.09 -6.39 -27.69
C GLU A 193 28.70 -7.87 -27.82
N LYS A 194 27.89 -8.23 -28.83
CA LYS A 194 27.46 -9.62 -29.07
C LYS A 194 28.62 -10.58 -29.35
N GLY A 195 29.66 -10.09 -30.03
CA GLY A 195 30.87 -10.87 -30.32
C GLY A 195 31.70 -11.09 -29.06
N ALA A 196 31.87 -10.05 -28.24
CA ALA A 196 32.56 -10.13 -26.97
C ALA A 196 31.86 -11.09 -25.99
N VAL A 197 30.52 -11.04 -25.88
CA VAL A 197 29.73 -11.98 -25.07
C VAL A 197 29.96 -13.42 -25.53
N LYS A 198 29.88 -13.70 -26.84
CA LYS A 198 30.09 -15.06 -27.36
C LYS A 198 31.50 -15.57 -27.03
N LEU A 199 32.52 -14.72 -27.17
CA LEU A 199 33.90 -15.06 -26.83
C LEU A 199 34.04 -15.36 -25.33
N LEU A 200 33.44 -14.55 -24.45
CA LEU A 200 33.55 -14.73 -22.99
C LEU A 200 32.62 -15.80 -22.41
N GLN A 201 31.67 -16.30 -23.20
CA GLN A 201 30.94 -17.53 -22.89
C GLN A 201 31.77 -18.78 -23.22
N GLN A 202 32.61 -18.70 -24.27
CA GLN A 202 33.49 -19.78 -24.68
C GLN A 202 34.80 -19.82 -23.87
N PHE A 203 35.37 -18.66 -23.55
CA PHE A 203 36.65 -18.49 -22.88
C PHE A 203 36.48 -17.66 -21.60
N LYS A 204 37.33 -17.89 -20.61
CA LYS A 204 37.17 -17.27 -19.28
C LYS A 204 37.57 -15.80 -19.25
N SER A 205 38.67 -15.43 -19.91
CA SER A 205 39.23 -14.07 -19.91
C SER A 205 39.82 -13.69 -21.28
N LEU A 206 40.28 -12.43 -21.42
CA LEU A 206 40.99 -11.98 -22.62
C LEU A 206 42.26 -12.80 -22.89
N GLU A 207 43.02 -13.12 -21.84
CA GLU A 207 44.24 -13.95 -21.94
C GLU A 207 43.90 -15.34 -22.45
N ASP A 208 42.85 -15.97 -21.90
CA ASP A 208 42.39 -17.30 -22.32
C ASP A 208 42.00 -17.34 -23.80
N ILE A 209 41.39 -16.26 -24.33
CA ILE A 209 41.09 -16.11 -25.76
C ILE A 209 42.38 -16.14 -26.60
N TYR A 210 43.44 -15.46 -26.17
CA TYR A 210 44.70 -15.39 -26.93
C TYR A 210 45.56 -16.65 -26.77
N GLU A 211 45.52 -17.30 -25.61
CA GLU A 211 46.17 -18.60 -25.38
C GLU A 211 45.52 -19.70 -26.21
N ASN A 212 44.19 -19.63 -26.40
CA ASN A 212 43.40 -20.59 -27.16
C ASN A 212 42.89 -20.02 -28.49
N ILE A 213 43.65 -19.11 -29.11
CA ILE A 213 43.24 -18.38 -30.33
C ILE A 213 42.87 -19.31 -31.50
N ASP A 214 43.44 -20.52 -31.53
CA ASP A 214 43.15 -21.54 -32.53
C ASP A 214 41.76 -22.18 -32.39
N GLN A 215 41.14 -22.10 -31.20
CA GLN A 215 39.82 -22.64 -30.90
C GLN A 215 38.69 -21.61 -31.11
N VAL A 216 39.03 -20.36 -31.49
CA VAL A 216 38.04 -19.31 -31.76
C VAL A 216 37.28 -19.61 -33.06
N GLU A 217 35.95 -19.70 -32.96
CA GLU A 217 35.08 -19.95 -34.11
C GLU A 217 35.01 -18.75 -35.07
N GLY A 218 35.27 -19.01 -36.36
CA GLY A 218 35.13 -18.03 -37.43
C GLY A 218 36.46 -17.34 -37.79
N LYS A 219 36.94 -17.62 -39.01
CA LYS A 219 38.24 -17.12 -39.52
C LYS A 219 38.40 -15.59 -39.41
N SER A 220 37.35 -14.83 -39.73
CA SER A 220 37.37 -13.37 -39.67
C SER A 220 37.47 -12.82 -38.25
N VAL A 221 36.89 -13.50 -37.24
CA VAL A 221 36.96 -13.07 -35.84
C VAL A 221 38.37 -13.28 -35.30
N LYS A 222 38.97 -14.44 -35.61
CA LYS A 222 40.36 -14.76 -35.27
C LYS A 222 41.36 -13.75 -35.85
N GLU A 223 41.22 -13.40 -37.13
CA GLU A 223 42.08 -12.41 -37.80
C GLU A 223 41.98 -11.03 -37.13
N LYS A 224 40.77 -10.59 -36.72
CA LYS A 224 40.56 -9.32 -36.02
C LYS A 224 41.18 -9.29 -34.63
N LEU A 225 41.07 -10.38 -33.87
CA LEU A 225 41.70 -10.53 -32.55
C LEU A 225 43.22 -10.44 -32.66
N ILE A 226 43.82 -11.18 -33.60
CA ILE A 226 45.27 -11.16 -33.82
C ILE A 226 45.74 -9.75 -34.23
N ALA A 227 45.04 -9.12 -35.17
CA ALA A 227 45.40 -7.79 -35.67
C ALA A 227 45.22 -6.66 -34.63
N SER A 228 44.37 -6.86 -33.62
CA SER A 228 44.08 -5.85 -32.57
C SER A 228 44.55 -6.28 -31.18
N LYS A 229 45.49 -7.24 -31.07
CA LYS A 229 45.92 -7.80 -29.78
C LYS A 229 46.44 -6.75 -28.82
N ASP A 230 47.34 -5.89 -29.30
CA ASP A 230 47.94 -4.84 -28.48
C ASP A 230 46.91 -3.79 -28.02
N ASN A 231 45.93 -3.48 -28.89
CA ASN A 231 44.82 -2.59 -28.55
C ASN A 231 43.92 -3.18 -27.47
N ALA A 232 43.63 -4.48 -27.51
CA ALA A 232 42.83 -5.15 -26.50
C ALA A 232 43.54 -5.16 -25.13
N LEU A 233 44.84 -5.46 -25.11
CA LEU A 233 45.65 -5.44 -23.89
C LEU A 233 45.81 -4.03 -23.30
N LEU A 234 45.98 -3.02 -24.15
CA LEU A 234 45.98 -1.62 -23.72
C LEU A 234 44.61 -1.21 -23.18
N SER A 235 43.52 -1.56 -23.89
CA SER A 235 42.15 -1.27 -23.47
C SER A 235 41.85 -1.88 -22.11
N LYS A 236 42.30 -3.12 -21.86
CA LYS A 236 42.18 -3.78 -20.55
C LYS A 236 42.77 -2.94 -19.43
N LYS A 237 43.95 -2.35 -19.63
CA LYS A 237 44.56 -1.45 -18.63
C LYS A 237 43.79 -0.15 -18.44
N LEU A 238 43.26 0.43 -19.53
CA LEU A 238 42.52 1.68 -19.49
C LEU A 238 41.16 1.55 -18.78
N VAL A 239 40.41 0.47 -19.03
CA VAL A 239 39.06 0.26 -18.47
C VAL A 239 39.05 -0.36 -17.07
N THR A 240 40.19 -0.81 -16.57
CA THR A 240 40.30 -1.34 -15.21
C THR A 240 40.16 -0.20 -14.22
N ILE A 241 39.18 -0.31 -13.33
CA ILE A 241 39.03 0.58 -12.17
C ILE A 241 40.04 0.16 -11.11
N VAL A 242 40.88 1.09 -10.67
CA VAL A 242 41.93 0.82 -9.68
C VAL A 242 41.34 0.92 -8.28
N ASP A 243 41.58 -0.09 -7.44
CA ASP A 243 41.08 -0.15 -6.07
C ASP A 243 42.14 0.20 -5.00
N SER A 244 43.33 0.64 -5.43
CA SER A 244 44.48 0.93 -4.58
C SER A 244 44.63 2.41 -4.21
N VAL A 245 43.61 3.24 -4.50
CA VAL A 245 43.60 4.66 -4.14
C VAL A 245 43.63 4.79 -2.62
N GLN A 246 44.50 5.65 -2.10
CA GLN A 246 44.54 5.93 -0.66
C GLN A 246 43.33 6.75 -0.26
N VAL A 247 42.47 6.17 0.58
CA VAL A 247 41.26 6.80 1.12
C VAL A 247 41.29 6.78 2.66
N PRO A 248 40.61 7.72 3.35
CA PRO A 248 40.58 7.74 4.81
C PRO A 248 40.10 6.42 5.45
N GLU A 249 40.85 5.85 6.38
CA GLU A 249 40.47 4.55 6.98
C GLU A 249 39.31 4.64 7.99
N ALA A 250 39.06 5.82 8.57
CA ALA A 250 38.07 5.98 9.64
C ALA A 250 36.64 6.03 9.09
N TYR A 251 35.72 5.23 9.66
CA TYR A 251 34.28 5.24 9.33
C TYR A 251 33.66 6.65 9.28
N GLU A 252 34.10 7.53 10.19
CA GLU A 252 33.45 8.82 10.38
C GLU A 252 33.77 9.80 9.26
N ALA A 253 34.77 9.48 8.43
CA ALA A 253 35.06 10.22 7.20
C ALA A 253 33.95 10.09 6.15
N TYR A 254 33.08 9.07 6.27
CA TYR A 254 32.04 8.75 5.28
C TYR A 254 30.62 8.84 5.83
N ARG A 255 30.48 9.19 7.11
CA ARG A 255 29.19 9.36 7.78
C ARG A 255 28.61 10.72 7.42
N LEU A 256 27.32 10.75 7.12
CA LEU A 256 26.60 12.01 6.93
C LEU A 256 26.69 12.88 8.20
N GLN A 257 26.96 14.15 7.98
CA GLN A 257 27.02 15.18 9.01
C GLN A 257 25.67 15.91 9.12
N PRO A 258 25.40 16.57 10.27
CA PRO A 258 24.24 17.43 10.40
C PRO A 258 24.20 18.50 9.30
N TRP A 259 23.00 18.82 8.84
CA TRP A 259 22.79 19.83 7.81
C TRP A 259 23.14 21.22 8.34
N LYS A 260 23.73 22.03 7.47
CA LYS A 260 23.88 23.47 7.67
C LYS A 260 22.57 24.15 7.29
N THR A 261 21.55 23.97 8.14
CA THR A 261 20.13 24.26 7.82
C THR A 261 19.88 25.70 7.37
N ASP A 262 20.46 26.68 8.08
CA ASP A 262 20.25 28.09 7.77
C ASP A 262 20.93 28.49 6.45
N GLU A 263 22.16 28.02 6.23
CA GLU A 263 22.87 28.26 4.98
C GLU A 263 22.24 27.51 3.79
N LEU A 264 21.71 26.30 4.02
CA LEU A 264 20.96 25.54 3.00
C LEU A 264 19.68 26.27 2.62
N ARG A 265 18.93 26.77 3.59
CA ARG A 265 17.74 27.59 3.33
C ARG A 265 18.09 28.84 2.54
N ALA A 266 19.14 29.57 2.94
CA ALA A 266 19.61 30.75 2.23
C ALA A 266 20.00 30.42 0.78
N LEU A 267 20.67 29.28 0.54
CA LEU A 267 21.02 28.83 -0.81
C LEU A 267 19.77 28.50 -1.64
N LEU A 268 18.78 27.80 -1.08
CA LEU A 268 17.54 27.50 -1.80
C LEU A 268 16.78 28.77 -2.18
N GLN A 269 16.78 29.78 -1.31
CA GLN A 269 16.19 31.09 -1.60
C GLN A 269 16.96 31.83 -2.70
N GLU A 270 18.30 31.84 -2.64
CA GLU A 270 19.19 32.40 -3.67
C GLU A 270 18.91 31.79 -5.05
N LEU A 271 18.73 30.48 -5.11
CA LEU A 271 18.44 29.72 -6.33
C LEU A 271 16.95 29.75 -6.73
N ASN A 272 16.07 30.36 -5.93
CA ASN A 272 14.61 30.41 -6.09
C ASN A 272 13.93 29.02 -6.11
N PHE A 273 14.41 28.12 -5.26
CA PHE A 273 13.95 26.74 -5.10
C PHE A 273 12.87 26.60 -4.01
N LYS A 274 11.82 27.43 -4.10
CA LYS A 274 10.76 27.54 -3.07
C LYS A 274 10.08 26.22 -2.70
N THR A 275 9.87 25.32 -3.68
CA THR A 275 9.28 24.01 -3.43
C THR A 275 10.19 23.13 -2.60
N PHE A 276 11.50 23.11 -2.87
CA PHE A 276 12.45 22.36 -2.07
C PHE A 276 12.56 22.93 -0.65
N GLU A 277 12.58 24.25 -0.52
CA GLU A 277 12.59 24.91 0.79
C GLU A 277 11.39 24.48 1.64
N LYS A 278 10.17 24.57 1.08
CA LYS A 278 8.94 24.16 1.76
C LYS A 278 8.96 22.67 2.12
N ASN A 279 9.39 21.82 1.19
CA ASN A 279 9.39 20.37 1.38
C ASN A 279 10.41 19.90 2.42
N LEU A 280 11.61 20.49 2.41
CA LEU A 280 12.70 20.11 3.31
C LEU A 280 12.52 20.67 4.73
N PHE A 281 11.88 21.82 4.87
CA PHE A 281 11.81 22.53 6.16
C PHE A 281 10.39 22.75 6.71
N GLY A 282 9.33 22.41 5.96
CA GLY A 282 7.96 22.72 6.35
C GLY A 282 7.59 24.20 6.12
N SER A 283 6.44 24.63 6.66
CA SER A 283 5.99 26.03 6.57
C SER A 283 6.27 26.73 7.91
N ASN A 284 7.15 27.74 7.94
CA ASN A 284 7.27 28.60 9.12
C ASN A 284 6.04 29.51 9.20
N ALA A 285 5.14 29.23 10.14
CA ALA A 285 4.24 30.24 10.68
C ALA A 285 5.04 31.05 11.70
N ASP A 286 5.80 32.05 11.22
CA ASP A 286 6.13 33.31 11.91
C ASP A 286 7.28 34.05 11.19
N THR A 287 6.93 35.07 10.38
CA THR A 287 7.40 36.46 10.50
C THR A 287 6.90 37.32 9.31
N VAL A 288 6.08 38.32 9.69
CA VAL A 288 5.66 39.60 9.07
C VAL A 288 6.74 40.20 8.14
N THR A 289 6.51 40.73 6.93
CA THR A 289 5.62 41.83 6.48
C THR A 289 5.66 41.89 4.95
N ALA A 290 4.56 42.27 4.30
CA ALA A 290 4.54 42.57 2.86
C ALA A 290 5.45 43.76 2.50
N PRO A 291 5.95 43.78 1.26
CA PRO A 291 5.66 44.92 0.41
C PRO A 291 5.01 44.48 -0.91
N SER A 292 3.93 45.19 -1.20
CA SER A 292 3.22 45.24 -2.49
C SER A 292 4.16 45.45 -3.66
N PHE A 293 3.98 44.69 -4.76
CA PHE A 293 4.23 45.24 -6.10
C PHE A 293 3.24 44.72 -7.15
N VAL A 294 3.00 45.65 -8.07
CA VAL A 294 1.99 45.76 -9.11
C VAL A 294 2.09 44.65 -10.16
N SER A 295 0.94 44.05 -10.49
CA SER A 295 0.76 43.19 -11.67
C SER A 295 0.46 44.06 -12.90
N THR A 296 1.35 44.07 -13.89
CA THR A 296 0.97 44.38 -15.27
C THR A 296 0.53 43.09 -15.96
N ALA A 297 -0.74 43.05 -16.33
CA ALA A 297 -1.36 41.95 -17.04
C ALA A 297 -0.81 41.81 -18.47
N SER A 298 -0.61 40.58 -18.93
CA SER A 298 -1.00 40.19 -20.27
C SER A 298 -1.50 38.74 -20.27
N THR A 299 -2.66 38.59 -20.88
CA THR A 299 -3.53 37.40 -20.94
C THR A 299 -3.00 36.35 -21.91
N THR A 300 -3.12 35.08 -21.56
CA THR A 300 -3.58 34.02 -22.48
C THR A 300 -4.12 32.83 -21.68
N ALA A 301 -5.34 32.42 -22.03
CA ALA A 301 -6.15 31.43 -21.34
C ALA A 301 -5.74 29.99 -21.70
N VAL A 302 -5.68 29.10 -20.70
CA VAL A 302 -5.82 27.65 -20.88
C VAL A 302 -6.69 27.08 -19.76
N ALA A 303 -7.52 26.12 -20.15
CA ALA A 303 -8.72 25.60 -19.52
C ALA A 303 -8.62 25.14 -18.04
N ALA A 304 -9.74 25.32 -17.35
CA ALA A 304 -9.97 25.04 -15.94
C ALA A 304 -9.95 23.55 -15.58
N ALA A 305 -9.22 23.23 -14.51
CA ALA A 305 -9.45 22.07 -13.66
C ALA A 305 -10.55 22.40 -12.62
N PRO A 306 -11.36 21.42 -12.15
CA PRO A 306 -12.44 21.69 -11.21
C PRO A 306 -11.87 22.15 -9.85
N LYS A 307 -12.40 23.28 -9.36
CA LYS A 307 -12.12 23.81 -8.02
C LYS A 307 -12.60 22.81 -6.97
N GLU A 308 -11.68 22.33 -6.14
CA GLU A 308 -12.00 21.79 -4.82
C GLU A 308 -12.72 22.88 -4.03
N SER A 309 -14.00 22.65 -3.75
CA SER A 309 -14.75 23.41 -2.76
C SER A 309 -14.55 22.73 -1.40
N GLU A 310 -13.49 23.12 -0.71
CA GLU A 310 -13.35 22.87 0.72
C GLU A 310 -13.71 24.16 1.47
N GLU A 311 -14.86 24.17 2.15
CA GLU A 311 -14.95 24.88 3.42
C GLU A 311 -14.51 23.86 4.49
N VAL A 312 -13.21 23.78 4.73
CA VAL A 312 -12.70 23.15 5.95
C VAL A 312 -13.13 24.07 7.09
N THR A 313 -13.97 23.56 7.99
CA THR A 313 -14.26 24.20 9.28
C THR A 313 -12.91 24.56 9.91
N PRO A 314 -12.64 25.82 10.31
CA PRO A 314 -11.31 26.22 10.73
C PRO A 314 -10.85 25.29 11.86
N VAL A 315 -9.87 24.45 11.53
CA VAL A 315 -9.33 23.47 12.48
C VAL A 315 -8.62 24.29 13.53
N LEU A 316 -9.16 24.27 14.75
CA LEU A 316 -8.52 24.89 15.91
C LEU A 316 -7.30 24.02 16.24
N VAL A 317 -6.17 24.34 15.59
CA VAL A 317 -4.89 23.68 15.85
C VAL A 317 -4.44 24.12 17.25
N ILE A 318 -4.25 23.16 18.16
CA ILE A 318 -3.65 23.44 19.46
C ILE A 318 -2.23 23.95 19.19
N ALA A 319 -1.78 24.97 19.93
CA ALA A 319 -0.42 25.48 19.82
C ALA A 319 0.60 24.34 19.92
N LYS A 320 1.53 24.28 18.97
CA LYS A 320 2.56 23.21 18.92
C LYS A 320 3.47 23.31 20.14
N ASP A 321 3.77 22.16 20.70
CA ASP A 321 4.69 21.99 21.82
C ASP A 321 5.97 21.31 21.33
N ASP A 322 6.78 22.06 20.59
CA ASP A 322 8.04 21.56 20.04
C ASP A 322 9.13 21.58 21.11
N ARG A 323 9.48 20.39 21.60
CA ARG A 323 10.50 20.18 22.64
C ARG A 323 11.67 19.38 22.11
N GLU A 324 12.83 19.59 22.73
CA GLU A 324 13.98 18.71 22.58
C GLU A 324 13.89 17.54 23.56
N PHE A 325 14.45 16.39 23.17
CA PHE A 325 14.48 15.18 23.97
C PHE A 325 15.91 14.66 24.07
N ASN A 326 16.21 13.99 25.17
CA ASN A 326 17.46 13.25 25.29
C ASN A 326 17.44 12.07 24.31
N GLN A 327 18.17 12.19 23.21
CA GLN A 327 18.28 11.13 22.21
C GLN A 327 19.25 10.05 22.69
N ARG A 328 18.79 8.80 22.71
CA ARG A 328 19.58 7.65 23.12
C ARG A 328 19.37 6.50 22.14
N SER A 329 20.40 5.67 21.98
CA SER A 329 20.26 4.36 21.33
C SER A 329 20.41 3.31 22.42
N MET A 330 19.47 2.37 22.50
CA MET A 330 19.45 1.30 23.48
C MET A 330 19.13 -0.03 22.83
N ASN A 331 19.67 -1.11 23.38
CA ASN A 331 19.13 -2.45 23.12
C ASN A 331 18.01 -2.79 24.13
N THR A 332 17.29 -3.88 23.90
CA THR A 332 16.16 -4.30 24.75
C THR A 332 16.58 -4.64 26.18
N ARG A 333 17.82 -5.07 26.40
CA ARG A 333 18.35 -5.32 27.75
C ARG A 333 18.55 -4.02 28.52
N GLU A 334 19.13 -3.00 27.90
CA GLU A 334 19.28 -1.67 28.51
C GLU A 334 17.91 -1.02 28.73
N LEU A 335 17.00 -1.16 27.76
CA LEU A 335 15.64 -0.64 27.90
C LEU A 335 14.90 -1.30 29.07
N ALA A 336 15.13 -2.60 29.34
CA ALA A 336 14.51 -3.30 30.46
C ALA A 336 14.84 -2.66 31.83
N GLU A 337 15.99 -2.00 31.96
CA GLU A 337 16.37 -1.27 33.18
C GLU A 337 15.60 0.05 33.35
N PHE A 338 15.01 0.55 32.26
CA PHE A 338 14.23 1.79 32.21
C PHE A 338 12.71 1.55 32.35
N LEU A 339 12.23 0.35 32.01
CA LEU A 339 10.81 0.01 32.01
C LEU A 339 10.27 -0.28 33.42
N HIS A 340 9.04 0.16 33.66
CA HIS A 340 8.25 -0.22 34.83
C HIS A 340 6.83 -0.64 34.43
N GLU A 341 6.14 -1.34 35.33
CA GLU A 341 4.80 -1.86 35.06
C GLU A 341 3.81 -0.72 34.74
N ASP A 342 2.95 -0.92 33.73
CA ASP A 342 1.92 0.03 33.27
C ASP A 342 2.46 1.38 32.75
N GLN A 343 3.76 1.49 32.45
CA GLN A 343 4.36 2.71 31.91
C GLN A 343 3.72 3.12 30.59
N HIS A 344 3.43 4.41 30.42
CA HIS A 344 2.99 4.98 29.15
C HIS A 344 4.18 5.32 28.27
N LEU A 345 4.19 4.76 27.06
CA LEU A 345 5.25 4.98 26.07
C LEU A 345 4.67 5.32 24.71
N TRP A 346 5.40 6.14 23.98
CA TRP A 346 5.11 6.42 22.58
C TRP A 346 5.85 5.44 21.68
N GLY A 347 5.16 4.87 20.71
CA GLY A 347 5.73 3.96 19.72
C GLY A 347 5.52 4.51 18.32
N PHE A 348 6.61 4.65 17.57
CA PHE A 348 6.55 4.91 16.14
C PHE A 348 7.76 4.30 15.44
N SER A 349 7.67 4.14 14.13
CA SER A 349 8.78 3.60 13.36
C SER A 349 8.85 4.26 12.00
N ASP A 350 10.05 4.30 11.46
CA ASP A 350 10.28 4.62 10.06
C ASP A 350 11.35 3.68 9.49
N THR A 351 12.05 4.10 8.45
CA THR A 351 13.12 3.30 7.83
C THR A 351 14.45 3.38 8.58
N ARG A 352 14.64 4.34 9.50
CA ARG A 352 15.82 4.44 10.37
C ARG A 352 15.73 3.39 11.47
N GLY A 353 14.55 3.18 12.03
CA GLY A 353 14.36 2.17 13.05
C GLY A 353 13.01 2.21 13.74
N VAL A 354 12.99 1.63 14.93
CA VAL A 354 11.88 1.65 15.88
C VAL A 354 12.25 2.61 17.00
N PHE A 355 11.34 3.53 17.31
CA PHE A 355 11.56 4.57 18.31
C PHE A 355 10.54 4.43 19.44
N VAL A 356 11.03 4.64 20.66
CA VAL A 356 10.26 4.69 21.89
C VAL A 356 10.42 6.07 22.51
N GLY A 357 9.33 6.79 22.66
CA GLY A 357 9.32 8.14 23.24
C GLY A 357 8.75 8.17 24.65
N THR A 358 9.36 8.97 25.53
CA THR A 358 8.86 9.31 26.86
C THR A 358 8.63 10.82 26.95
N ASP A 359 8.33 11.35 28.15
CA ASP A 359 8.22 12.80 28.34
C ASP A 359 9.58 13.53 28.23
N THR A 360 10.70 12.81 28.39
CA THR A 360 12.06 13.37 28.48
C THR A 360 13.06 12.77 27.49
N ASP A 361 12.82 11.56 26.99
CA ASP A 361 13.77 10.77 26.22
C ASP A 361 13.13 10.29 24.91
N LEU A 362 13.95 10.24 23.86
CA LEU A 362 13.63 9.59 22.60
C LEU A 362 14.66 8.49 22.33
N ILE A 363 14.20 7.25 22.38
CA ILE A 363 15.05 6.06 22.39
C ILE A 363 14.91 5.34 21.05
N GLU A 364 16.01 5.20 20.31
CA GLU A 364 16.12 4.29 19.18
C GLU A 364 16.43 2.88 19.70
N VAL A 365 15.62 1.89 19.32
CA VAL A 365 15.76 0.51 19.77
C VAL A 365 16.52 -0.31 18.72
N SER A 366 17.77 -0.68 19.04
CA SER A 366 18.70 -1.33 18.12
C SER A 366 18.35 -2.78 17.76
N ASP A 367 17.71 -3.53 18.67
CA ASP A 367 17.30 -4.94 18.55
C ASP A 367 15.78 -5.10 18.74
N PHE A 368 14.99 -4.29 18.03
CA PHE A 368 13.54 -4.16 18.22
C PHE A 368 12.72 -5.46 18.04
N GLU A 369 13.31 -6.52 17.49
CA GLU A 369 12.68 -7.84 17.35
C GLU A 369 12.29 -8.49 18.69
N TYR A 370 12.96 -8.10 19.80
CA TYR A 370 12.63 -8.55 21.15
C TYR A 370 11.75 -7.56 21.93
N LEU A 371 11.53 -6.35 21.39
CA LEU A 371 10.86 -5.25 22.08
C LEU A 371 9.46 -5.63 22.51
N GLY A 372 8.68 -6.30 21.65
CA GLY A 372 7.33 -6.77 21.96
C GLY A 372 7.26 -7.67 23.18
N LYS A 373 8.15 -8.67 23.25
CA LYS A 373 8.20 -9.59 24.39
C LYS A 373 8.52 -8.86 25.70
N LEU A 374 9.47 -7.92 25.64
CA LEU A 374 9.85 -7.11 26.79
C LEU A 374 8.66 -6.27 27.27
N THR A 375 8.07 -5.49 26.36
CA THR A 375 7.02 -4.52 26.72
C THR A 375 5.70 -5.19 27.13
N ASP A 376 5.41 -6.38 26.60
CA ASP A 376 4.29 -7.20 27.05
C ASP A 376 4.47 -7.65 28.52
N THR A 377 5.72 -7.98 28.92
CA THR A 377 6.05 -8.40 30.29
C THR A 377 5.80 -7.27 31.29
N PHE A 378 6.15 -6.04 30.91
CA PHE A 378 5.91 -4.83 31.72
C PHE A 378 4.51 -4.23 31.53
N LYS A 379 3.64 -4.84 30.71
CA LYS A 379 2.30 -4.31 30.41
C LYS A 379 2.33 -2.82 29.99
N VAL A 380 3.30 -2.47 29.16
CA VAL A 380 3.44 -1.10 28.65
C VAL A 380 2.16 -0.65 27.95
N ARG A 381 1.81 0.60 28.18
CA ARG A 381 0.66 1.29 27.60
C ARG A 381 1.09 2.19 26.45
N TRP A 382 0.71 1.80 25.24
CA TRP A 382 1.20 2.42 24.02
C TRP A 382 0.35 3.60 23.54
N CYS A 383 1.04 4.68 23.17
CA CYS A 383 0.53 5.82 22.43
C CYS A 383 1.20 5.86 21.05
N GLY A 384 0.46 6.14 19.98
CA GLY A 384 1.08 6.23 18.65
C GLY A 384 0.09 6.51 17.53
N PHE A 385 0.47 6.11 16.31
CA PHE A 385 -0.36 6.13 15.12
C PHE A 385 -0.23 4.77 14.44
N ASP A 386 -1.35 4.11 14.15
CA ASP A 386 -1.39 2.75 13.62
C ASP A 386 -0.58 1.78 14.50
N LEU A 387 -1.02 1.68 15.76
CA LEU A 387 -0.35 0.86 16.76
C LEU A 387 -0.33 -0.62 16.37
N LYS A 388 -1.34 -1.11 15.65
CA LYS A 388 -1.38 -2.51 15.21
C LYS A 388 -0.22 -2.84 14.27
N SER A 389 0.06 -1.99 13.29
CA SER A 389 1.23 -2.13 12.41
C SER A 389 2.54 -2.02 13.19
N PHE A 390 2.63 -1.07 14.13
CA PHE A 390 3.78 -0.93 15.00
C PHE A 390 4.04 -2.20 15.85
N TRP A 391 3.00 -2.75 16.46
CA TRP A 391 3.05 -3.96 17.29
C TRP A 391 3.46 -5.21 16.51
N HIS A 392 3.01 -5.35 15.26
CA HIS A 392 3.52 -6.39 14.36
C HIS A 392 5.03 -6.27 14.15
N LYS A 393 5.51 -5.06 13.86
CA LYS A 393 6.95 -4.80 13.60
C LYS A 393 7.83 -5.14 14.80
N MET A 394 7.38 -4.82 16.02
CA MET A 394 8.11 -5.15 17.26
C MET A 394 7.82 -6.55 17.81
N GLY A 395 6.96 -7.34 17.16
CA GLY A 395 6.66 -8.70 17.57
C GLY A 395 5.83 -8.84 18.86
N ALA A 396 5.02 -7.83 19.21
CA ALA A 396 4.15 -7.88 20.40
C ALA A 396 3.08 -8.96 20.29
N ARG A 397 2.63 -9.46 21.45
CA ARG A 397 1.61 -10.52 21.59
C ARG A 397 0.41 -10.03 22.38
N THR A 398 0.64 -9.32 23.48
CA THR A 398 -0.42 -8.82 24.37
C THR A 398 -0.25 -7.33 24.66
N PRO A 399 -0.08 -6.47 23.64
CA PRO A 399 0.11 -5.06 23.86
C PRO A 399 -1.17 -4.39 24.38
N ILE A 400 -0.99 -3.29 25.09
CA ILE A 400 -2.08 -2.46 25.61
C ILE A 400 -2.01 -1.10 24.93
N ALA A 401 -3.06 -0.69 24.24
CA ALA A 401 -3.16 0.68 23.73
C ALA A 401 -3.73 1.61 24.80
N SER A 402 -3.10 2.78 24.92
CA SER A 402 -3.67 3.97 25.57
C SER A 402 -4.11 5.02 24.54
N TRP A 403 -3.50 5.04 23.35
CA TRP A 403 -3.87 6.01 22.32
C TRP A 403 -3.42 5.59 20.90
N ASP A 404 -4.34 5.64 19.92
CA ASP A 404 -4.02 5.49 18.50
C ASP A 404 -4.60 6.66 17.69
N SER A 405 -3.73 7.53 17.19
CA SER A 405 -4.10 8.70 16.40
C SER A 405 -4.76 8.36 15.05
N GLN A 406 -4.47 7.19 14.47
CA GLN A 406 -5.11 6.74 13.22
C GLN A 406 -6.58 6.43 13.49
N LEU A 407 -6.85 5.65 14.55
CA LEU A 407 -8.22 5.30 14.93
C LEU A 407 -9.01 6.54 15.39
N ALA A 408 -8.36 7.48 16.09
CA ALA A 408 -8.98 8.75 16.45
C ALA A 408 -9.39 9.56 15.20
N ALA A 409 -8.49 9.71 14.22
CA ALA A 409 -8.78 10.38 12.96
C ALA A 409 -9.91 9.68 12.19
N TYR A 410 -9.93 8.34 12.20
CA TYR A 410 -10.99 7.54 11.58
C TYR A 410 -12.37 7.77 12.22
N VAL A 411 -12.44 7.86 13.55
CA VAL A 411 -13.69 8.19 14.26
C VAL A 411 -14.18 9.59 13.91
N LEU A 412 -13.26 10.55 13.70
CA LEU A 412 -13.62 11.92 13.29
C LEU A 412 -14.18 11.98 11.87
N LYS A 413 -13.54 11.33 10.91
CA LYS A 413 -14.05 11.21 9.54
C LYS A 413 -13.58 9.89 8.92
N ALA A 414 -14.50 8.93 8.87
CA ALA A 414 -14.22 7.60 8.32
C ALA A 414 -13.79 7.67 6.84
N GLY A 415 -12.81 6.85 6.48
CA GLY A 415 -12.19 6.80 5.16
C GLY A 415 -10.77 6.22 5.27
N ASP A 416 -9.98 6.36 4.21
CA ASP A 416 -8.57 5.96 4.21
C ASP A 416 -7.75 6.99 5.00
N VAL A 417 -7.26 6.58 6.16
CA VAL A 417 -6.37 7.34 7.04
C VAL A 417 -5.06 6.59 7.29
N SER A 418 -4.63 5.75 6.35
CA SER A 418 -3.42 4.92 6.47
C SER A 418 -2.12 5.73 6.51
N ASP A 419 -2.09 6.91 5.88
CA ASP A 419 -0.89 7.73 5.72
C ASP A 419 -0.82 8.84 6.78
N PHE A 420 0.11 8.71 7.72
CA PHE A 420 0.31 9.70 8.80
C PHE A 420 0.57 11.11 8.25
N GLY A 421 1.41 11.26 7.22
CA GLY A 421 1.76 12.58 6.69
C GLY A 421 0.56 13.30 6.08
N LYS A 422 -0.24 12.59 5.27
CA LYS A 422 -1.47 13.15 4.67
C LYS A 422 -2.49 13.53 5.74
N VAL A 423 -2.70 12.67 6.73
CA VAL A 423 -3.67 12.91 7.80
C VAL A 423 -3.18 14.05 8.70
N TYR A 424 -1.90 14.06 9.07
CA TYR A 424 -1.28 15.14 9.82
C TYR A 424 -1.49 16.48 9.11
N THR A 425 -1.19 16.58 7.81
CA THR A 425 -1.38 17.82 7.06
C THR A 425 -2.81 18.30 7.00
N LYS A 426 -3.76 17.37 6.83
CA LYS A 426 -5.18 17.70 6.80
C LYS A 426 -5.67 18.35 8.10
N TYR A 427 -5.23 17.85 9.26
CA TYR A 427 -5.75 18.30 10.56
C TYR A 427 -4.85 19.29 11.30
N MET A 428 -3.57 19.37 10.96
CA MET A 428 -2.64 20.31 11.60
C MET A 428 -2.42 21.57 10.76
N ALA A 429 -2.95 21.61 9.52
CA ALA A 429 -2.67 22.66 8.53
C ALA A 429 -1.16 22.92 8.36
N ASP A 430 -0.36 21.85 8.53
CA ASP A 430 1.09 21.87 8.59
C ASP A 430 1.68 20.68 7.83
N VAL A 431 2.87 20.82 7.28
CA VAL A 431 3.48 19.76 6.46
C VAL A 431 4.70 19.22 7.18
N LEU A 432 4.70 17.91 7.41
CA LEU A 432 5.87 17.20 7.90
C LEU A 432 7.04 17.35 6.91
N PRO A 433 8.24 17.74 7.37
CA PRO A 433 9.42 17.80 6.50
C PRO A 433 9.69 16.46 5.82
N GLU A 434 10.10 16.47 4.55
CA GLU A 434 10.39 15.24 3.78
C GLU A 434 11.50 14.39 4.41
N LEU A 435 12.38 15.01 5.20
CA LEU A 435 13.48 14.39 5.93
C LEU A 435 13.41 14.70 7.42
N ALA A 436 12.19 14.68 7.99
CA ALA A 436 11.96 14.96 9.40
C ALA A 436 12.87 14.12 10.31
N SER A 437 13.56 14.76 11.25
CA SER A 437 14.35 14.08 12.29
C SER A 437 13.46 13.21 13.18
N PRO A 438 14.00 12.22 13.93
CA PRO A 438 13.20 11.44 14.87
C PRO A 438 12.48 12.33 15.90
N THR A 439 13.15 13.38 16.39
CA THR A 439 12.56 14.39 17.29
C THR A 439 11.39 15.13 16.65
N GLN A 440 11.54 15.59 15.40
CA GLN A 440 10.47 16.28 14.68
C GLN A 440 9.25 15.37 14.47
N LEU A 441 9.48 14.11 14.08
CA LEU A 441 8.40 13.13 13.97
C LEU A 441 7.73 12.86 15.33
N PHE A 442 8.51 12.74 16.39
CA PHE A 442 7.97 12.49 17.72
C PHE A 442 7.09 13.65 18.22
N ASN A 443 7.55 14.89 18.06
CA ASN A 443 6.74 16.08 18.33
C ASN A 443 5.47 16.11 17.48
N ALA A 444 5.55 15.76 16.19
CA ALA A 444 4.37 15.67 15.33
C ALA A 444 3.36 14.63 15.85
N HIS A 445 3.79 13.44 16.28
CA HIS A 445 2.90 12.45 16.88
C HIS A 445 2.22 12.96 18.15
N ARG A 446 2.96 13.61 19.06
CA ARG A 446 2.43 14.18 20.32
C ARG A 446 1.42 15.30 20.05
N ASN A 447 1.82 16.28 19.23
CA ASN A 447 0.97 17.42 18.87
C ASN A 447 -0.30 16.96 18.14
N PHE A 448 -0.17 16.01 17.21
CA PHE A 448 -1.30 15.46 16.49
C PHE A 448 -2.28 14.73 17.42
N ALA A 449 -1.79 13.92 18.34
CA ALA A 449 -2.63 13.24 19.32
C ALA A 449 -3.40 14.21 20.22
N ALA A 450 -2.75 15.29 20.70
CA ALA A 450 -3.41 16.32 21.49
C ALA A 450 -4.55 16.97 20.71
N THR A 451 -4.30 17.34 19.44
CA THR A 451 -5.31 17.89 18.54
C THR A 451 -6.46 16.91 18.31
N MET A 452 -6.17 15.64 18.05
CA MET A 452 -7.18 14.60 17.85
C MET A 452 -8.05 14.36 19.09
N LYS A 453 -7.48 14.40 20.31
CA LYS A 453 -8.25 14.33 21.56
C LYS A 453 -9.28 15.45 21.66
N ASP A 454 -8.86 16.69 21.46
CA ASP A 454 -9.77 17.84 21.49
C ASP A 454 -10.88 17.74 20.43
N HIS A 455 -10.53 17.30 19.21
CA HIS A 455 -11.53 17.10 18.15
C HIS A 455 -12.53 15.99 18.50
N LEU A 456 -12.08 14.86 19.04
CA LEU A 456 -12.97 13.79 19.48
C LEU A 456 -13.94 14.30 20.54
N HIS A 457 -13.46 15.13 21.47
CA HIS A 457 -14.30 15.78 22.48
C HIS A 457 -15.38 16.67 21.88
N LYS A 458 -15.04 17.50 20.90
CA LYS A 458 -16.00 18.39 20.24
C LYS A 458 -17.11 17.65 19.50
N VAL A 459 -16.85 16.43 19.03
CA VAL A 459 -17.84 15.61 18.30
C VAL A 459 -18.51 14.53 19.16
N ASN A 460 -18.20 14.44 20.46
CA ASN A 460 -18.62 13.34 21.34
C ASN A 460 -18.21 11.94 20.83
N GLY A 461 -17.07 11.85 20.16
CA GLY A 461 -16.57 10.62 19.53
C GLY A 461 -15.80 9.70 20.47
N GLN A 462 -15.53 10.11 21.72
CA GLN A 462 -14.65 9.37 22.63
C GLN A 462 -15.19 7.98 22.95
N LYS A 463 -16.50 7.83 23.19
CA LYS A 463 -17.08 6.52 23.47
C LYS A 463 -16.88 5.53 22.33
N VAL A 464 -17.06 5.98 21.08
CA VAL A 464 -16.82 5.13 19.90
C VAL A 464 -15.35 4.71 19.84
N PHE A 465 -14.44 5.64 20.12
CA PHE A 465 -13.01 5.39 20.13
C PHE A 465 -12.60 4.41 21.25
N GLU A 466 -13.03 4.66 22.50
CA GLU A 466 -12.60 3.95 23.70
C GLU A 466 -13.32 2.60 23.89
N ASP A 467 -14.61 2.51 23.57
CA ASP A 467 -15.41 1.31 23.82
C ASP A 467 -15.38 0.32 22.64
N PHE A 468 -15.00 0.77 21.44
CA PHE A 468 -15.04 -0.05 20.22
C PHE A 468 -13.72 -0.12 19.48
N ASP A 469 -13.18 1.00 19.00
CA ASP A 469 -12.08 0.95 18.02
C ASP A 469 -10.72 0.66 18.68
N LEU A 470 -10.37 1.34 19.78
CA LEU A 470 -9.10 1.17 20.47
C LEU A 470 -8.89 -0.24 21.08
N PRO A 471 -9.82 -0.81 21.87
CA PRO A 471 -9.65 -2.14 22.46
C PRO A 471 -9.62 -3.26 21.41
N LEU A 472 -10.25 -3.05 20.25
CA LEU A 472 -10.29 -4.04 19.18
C LEU A 472 -8.92 -4.23 18.52
N ALA A 473 -8.04 -3.22 18.51
CA ALA A 473 -6.76 -3.28 17.82
C ALA A 473 -5.88 -4.46 18.27
N ARG A 474 -5.82 -4.75 19.58
CA ARG A 474 -5.05 -5.89 20.13
C ARG A 474 -5.70 -7.24 19.81
N ILE A 475 -7.04 -7.26 19.69
CA ILE A 475 -7.79 -8.47 19.34
C ILE A 475 -7.50 -8.83 17.89
N LEU A 476 -7.53 -7.83 16.99
CA LEU A 476 -7.16 -8.03 15.60
C LEU A 476 -5.71 -8.47 15.48
N LEU A 477 -4.76 -7.87 16.21
CA LEU A 477 -3.38 -8.36 16.25
C LEU A 477 -3.31 -9.86 16.62
N SER A 478 -4.06 -10.29 17.63
CA SER A 478 -4.13 -11.70 18.04
C SER A 478 -4.70 -12.60 16.93
N MET A 479 -5.81 -12.20 16.30
CA MET A 479 -6.42 -12.92 15.18
C MET A 479 -5.47 -13.06 13.99
N GLU A 480 -4.78 -11.98 13.61
CA GLU A 480 -3.82 -11.96 12.51
C GLU A 480 -2.63 -12.87 12.80
N ARG A 481 -2.13 -12.88 14.04
CA ARG A 481 -1.05 -13.78 14.47
C ARG A 481 -1.49 -15.23 14.52
N LEU A 482 -2.73 -15.51 14.90
CA LEU A 482 -3.28 -16.86 14.87
C LEU A 482 -3.39 -17.33 13.43
N GLY A 483 -4.05 -16.59 12.54
CA GLY A 483 -4.34 -17.01 11.18
C GLY A 483 -5.31 -18.19 11.10
N ILE A 484 -5.61 -18.65 9.88
CA ILE A 484 -6.47 -19.82 9.63
C ILE A 484 -5.73 -20.86 8.79
N ARG A 485 -5.88 -22.14 9.11
CA ARG A 485 -5.25 -23.24 8.36
C ARG A 485 -6.02 -23.51 7.07
N ILE A 486 -5.30 -23.80 5.99
CA ILE A 486 -5.90 -24.12 4.69
C ILE A 486 -5.39 -25.47 4.18
N ASP A 487 -6.29 -26.29 3.64
CA ASP A 487 -5.98 -27.52 2.90
C ASP A 487 -5.49 -27.18 1.49
N THR A 488 -4.17 -27.08 1.33
CA THR A 488 -3.55 -26.74 0.05
C THR A 488 -3.70 -27.83 -1.00
N ASP A 489 -3.82 -29.10 -0.60
CA ASP A 489 -3.97 -30.22 -1.54
C ASP A 489 -5.39 -30.28 -2.10
N LEU A 490 -6.40 -29.99 -1.27
CA LEU A 490 -7.77 -29.79 -1.73
C LEU A 490 -7.84 -28.64 -2.74
N LEU A 491 -7.18 -27.50 -2.47
CA LEU A 491 -7.17 -26.37 -3.41
C LEU A 491 -6.44 -26.72 -4.72
N LYS A 492 -5.32 -27.44 -4.69
CA LYS A 492 -4.65 -27.91 -5.92
C LYS A 492 -5.56 -28.79 -6.76
N LYS A 493 -6.31 -29.71 -6.13
CA LYS A 493 -7.29 -30.54 -6.83
C LYS A 493 -8.40 -29.70 -7.45
N GLN A 494 -8.97 -28.76 -6.68
CA GLN A 494 -9.99 -27.83 -7.19
C GLN A 494 -9.45 -26.97 -8.35
N SER A 495 -8.18 -26.57 -8.33
CA SER A 495 -7.56 -25.82 -9.42
C SER A 495 -7.56 -26.62 -10.73
N ALA A 496 -7.21 -27.91 -10.67
CA ALA A 496 -7.22 -28.80 -11.83
C ALA A 496 -8.63 -29.03 -12.39
N ASP A 497 -9.62 -29.22 -11.51
CA ASP A 497 -11.03 -29.38 -11.90
C ASP A 497 -11.55 -28.09 -12.59
N LEU A 498 -11.32 -26.93 -11.96
CA LEU A 498 -11.70 -25.63 -12.52
C LEU A 498 -11.00 -25.34 -13.85
N GLN A 499 -9.72 -25.70 -14.00
CA GLN A 499 -9.00 -25.52 -15.26
C GLN A 499 -9.67 -26.28 -16.41
N THR A 500 -10.15 -27.49 -16.14
CA THR A 500 -10.84 -28.33 -17.14
C THR A 500 -12.17 -27.72 -17.54
N GLU A 501 -12.94 -27.23 -16.58
CA GLU A 501 -14.24 -26.57 -16.83
C GLU A 501 -14.10 -25.24 -17.54
N ILE A 502 -13.13 -24.42 -17.15
CA ILE A 502 -12.80 -23.16 -17.82
C ILE A 502 -12.43 -23.42 -19.28
N ALA A 503 -11.57 -24.41 -19.56
CA ALA A 503 -11.21 -24.77 -20.92
C ALA A 503 -12.41 -25.27 -21.76
N ALA A 504 -13.35 -25.99 -21.14
CA ALA A 504 -14.58 -26.42 -21.81
C ALA A 504 -15.49 -25.23 -22.14
N LEU A 505 -15.63 -24.27 -21.22
CA LEU A 505 -16.38 -23.03 -21.45
C LEU A 505 -15.72 -22.16 -22.51
N GLU A 506 -14.39 -22.05 -22.52
CA GLU A 506 -13.65 -21.34 -23.57
C GLU A 506 -13.95 -21.92 -24.95
N LYS A 507 -13.87 -23.24 -25.08
CA LYS A 507 -14.20 -23.94 -26.33
C LYS A 507 -15.65 -23.71 -26.75
N ALA A 508 -16.59 -23.73 -25.82
CA ALA A 508 -18.01 -23.45 -26.09
C ALA A 508 -18.23 -22.00 -26.54
N ILE A 509 -17.57 -21.03 -25.89
CA ILE A 509 -17.66 -19.61 -26.26
C ILE A 509 -17.05 -19.38 -27.64
N HIS A 510 -15.89 -19.96 -27.94
CA HIS A 510 -15.25 -19.85 -29.25
C HIS A 510 -16.07 -20.50 -30.38
N ALA A 511 -16.74 -21.62 -30.09
CA ALA A 511 -17.65 -22.25 -31.03
C ALA A 511 -18.87 -21.36 -31.32
N GLU A 512 -19.44 -20.76 -30.29
CA GLU A 512 -20.59 -19.86 -30.40
C GLU A 512 -20.24 -18.52 -31.08
N SER A 513 -19.02 -17.99 -30.86
CA SER A 513 -18.54 -16.76 -31.51
C SER A 513 -18.05 -16.97 -32.94
N GLY A 514 -17.79 -18.20 -33.35
CA GLY A 514 -17.26 -18.55 -34.68
C GLY A 514 -15.77 -18.24 -34.88
N GLU A 515 -15.07 -17.77 -33.85
CA GLU A 515 -13.62 -17.52 -33.88
C GLU A 515 -13.00 -17.53 -32.48
N SER A 516 -11.68 -17.74 -32.43
CA SER A 516 -10.89 -17.73 -31.19
C SER A 516 -10.42 -16.31 -30.85
N PHE A 517 -10.57 -15.93 -29.57
CA PHE A 517 -10.14 -14.64 -29.04
C PHE A 517 -9.89 -14.74 -27.52
N ASN A 518 -9.28 -13.70 -26.93
CA ASN A 518 -9.09 -13.63 -25.49
C ASN A 518 -10.38 -13.16 -24.80
N ILE A 519 -11.09 -14.11 -24.17
CA ILE A 519 -12.35 -13.87 -23.43
C ILE A 519 -12.16 -12.93 -22.24
N GLY A 520 -10.98 -12.96 -21.62
CA GLY A 520 -10.60 -12.07 -20.52
C GLY A 520 -10.35 -10.62 -20.94
N SER A 521 -10.35 -10.30 -22.24
CA SER A 521 -10.19 -8.94 -22.73
C SER A 521 -11.55 -8.30 -23.04
N PRO A 522 -12.05 -7.33 -22.23
CA PRO A 522 -13.33 -6.66 -22.48
C PRO A 522 -13.42 -6.01 -23.87
N LYS A 523 -12.28 -5.51 -24.37
CA LYS A 523 -12.18 -4.91 -25.69
C LYS A 523 -12.40 -5.91 -26.81
N GLN A 524 -11.72 -7.07 -26.77
CA GLN A 524 -11.92 -8.11 -27.78
C GLN A 524 -13.33 -8.66 -27.68
N LEU A 525 -13.77 -9.02 -26.47
CA LEU A 525 -15.11 -9.55 -26.23
C LEU A 525 -16.22 -8.60 -26.73
N GLY A 526 -16.09 -7.30 -26.49
CA GLY A 526 -17.06 -6.31 -26.99
C GLY A 526 -17.13 -6.27 -28.53
N VAL A 527 -16.00 -6.37 -29.22
CA VAL A 527 -15.96 -6.43 -30.69
C VAL A 527 -16.65 -7.70 -31.19
N ILE A 528 -16.40 -8.86 -30.56
CA ILE A 528 -17.07 -10.12 -30.91
C ILE A 528 -18.58 -9.98 -30.79
N LEU A 529 -19.07 -9.60 -29.60
CA LEU A 529 -20.50 -9.61 -29.29
C LEU A 529 -21.27 -8.59 -30.14
N PHE A 530 -20.76 -7.37 -30.27
CA PHE A 530 -21.55 -6.26 -30.81
C PHE A 530 -21.23 -5.90 -32.26
N GLU A 531 -20.02 -6.17 -32.76
CA GLU A 531 -19.65 -5.88 -34.15
C GLU A 531 -19.75 -7.12 -35.04
N LYS A 532 -19.20 -8.26 -34.59
CA LYS A 532 -19.18 -9.49 -35.39
C LYS A 532 -20.48 -10.28 -35.29
N MET A 533 -20.91 -10.61 -34.08
CA MET A 533 -22.17 -11.33 -33.83
C MET A 533 -23.40 -10.43 -33.96
N LYS A 534 -23.20 -9.10 -33.99
CA LYS A 534 -24.26 -8.08 -34.14
C LYS A 534 -25.39 -8.22 -33.10
N LEU A 535 -25.05 -8.64 -31.88
CA LEU A 535 -26.00 -8.68 -30.77
C LEU A 535 -26.46 -7.25 -30.41
N PRO A 536 -27.67 -7.09 -29.81
CA PRO A 536 -28.26 -5.79 -29.50
C PRO A 536 -27.27 -4.84 -28.82
N ALA A 537 -27.29 -3.57 -29.27
CA ALA A 537 -26.19 -2.62 -29.07
C ALA A 537 -25.76 -2.43 -27.60
N GLY A 538 -24.56 -2.91 -27.27
CA GLY A 538 -23.93 -2.72 -25.97
C GLY A 538 -23.66 -1.25 -25.65
N LYS A 539 -23.74 -0.91 -24.37
CA LYS A 539 -23.47 0.45 -23.86
C LYS A 539 -22.02 0.85 -24.17
N LYS A 540 -21.81 1.81 -25.09
CA LYS A 540 -20.46 2.32 -25.39
C LYS A 540 -19.95 3.22 -24.27
N THR A 541 -18.72 2.97 -23.85
CA THR A 541 -17.95 3.76 -22.90
C THR A 541 -16.75 4.40 -23.59
N LYS A 542 -15.99 5.25 -22.88
CA LYS A 542 -14.76 5.87 -23.40
C LYS A 542 -13.71 4.84 -23.87
N THR A 543 -13.76 3.61 -23.36
CA THR A 543 -12.77 2.55 -23.63
C THR A 543 -13.27 1.46 -24.60
N GLY A 544 -14.51 1.55 -25.08
CA GLY A 544 -15.14 0.56 -25.96
C GLY A 544 -16.53 0.15 -25.51
N TYR A 545 -17.06 -0.97 -26.00
CA TYR A 545 -18.32 -1.53 -25.50
C TYR A 545 -18.15 -2.03 -24.06
N SER A 546 -19.07 -1.67 -23.16
CA SER A 546 -19.16 -2.33 -21.86
C SER A 546 -19.56 -3.79 -22.09
N THR A 547 -18.89 -4.68 -21.36
CA THR A 547 -19.23 -6.09 -21.29
C THR A 547 -19.49 -6.47 -19.84
N ASP A 548 -19.95 -5.55 -19.01
CA ASP A 548 -20.22 -5.79 -17.59
C ASP A 548 -21.40 -6.77 -17.41
N GLU A 549 -21.57 -7.31 -16.20
CA GLU A 549 -22.59 -8.32 -15.91
C GLU A 549 -24.00 -7.88 -16.31
N GLU A 550 -24.38 -6.63 -16.01
CA GLU A 550 -25.67 -6.04 -16.39
C GLU A 550 -25.89 -6.05 -17.91
N VAL A 551 -24.85 -5.72 -18.70
CA VAL A 551 -24.93 -5.74 -20.16
C VAL A 551 -25.08 -7.17 -20.67
N LEU A 552 -24.33 -8.12 -20.11
CA LEU A 552 -24.40 -9.52 -20.51
C LEU A 552 -25.75 -10.16 -20.14
N LEU A 553 -26.30 -9.86 -18.96
CA LEU A 553 -27.62 -10.35 -18.55
C LEU A 553 -28.75 -9.80 -19.42
N GLY A 554 -28.59 -8.60 -19.99
CA GLY A 554 -29.53 -8.04 -20.96
C GLY A 554 -29.46 -8.64 -22.36
N LEU A 555 -28.53 -9.55 -22.64
CA LEU A 555 -28.42 -10.22 -23.93
C LEU A 555 -29.25 -11.51 -23.96
N GLU A 556 -30.23 -11.57 -24.86
CA GLU A 556 -30.97 -12.79 -25.18
C GLU A 556 -30.14 -13.72 -26.10
N HIS A 557 -28.96 -14.15 -25.63
CA HIS A 557 -28.07 -15.05 -26.39
C HIS A 557 -27.35 -16.06 -25.49
N PRO A 558 -27.23 -17.35 -25.87
CA PRO A 558 -26.56 -18.38 -25.05
C PRO A 558 -25.12 -18.02 -24.66
N ILE A 559 -24.39 -17.35 -25.54
CA ILE A 559 -23.00 -16.91 -25.31
C ILE A 559 -22.86 -16.08 -24.02
N ALA A 560 -23.86 -15.25 -23.68
CA ALA A 560 -23.79 -14.38 -22.51
C ALA A 560 -23.73 -15.20 -21.21
N LYS A 561 -24.55 -16.25 -21.11
CA LYS A 561 -24.55 -17.19 -19.97
C LYS A 561 -23.22 -17.92 -19.86
N LEU A 562 -22.65 -18.36 -20.99
CA LEU A 562 -21.34 -19.03 -21.02
C LEU A 562 -20.23 -18.10 -20.53
N ILE A 563 -20.22 -16.84 -20.98
CA ILE A 563 -19.24 -15.83 -20.56
C ILE A 563 -19.35 -15.54 -19.06
N LEU A 564 -20.58 -15.37 -18.54
CA LEU A 564 -20.80 -15.13 -17.12
C LEU A 564 -20.28 -16.29 -16.27
N GLN A 565 -20.57 -17.53 -16.67
CA GLN A 565 -20.02 -18.73 -16.01
C GLN A 565 -18.50 -18.79 -16.09
N TRP A 566 -17.91 -18.51 -17.26
CA TRP A 566 -16.46 -18.49 -17.45
C TRP A 566 -15.79 -17.45 -16.54
N ARG A 567 -16.38 -16.25 -16.41
CA ARG A 567 -15.87 -15.19 -15.53
C ARG A 567 -15.95 -15.58 -14.06
N GLU A 568 -17.06 -16.18 -13.64
CA GLU A 568 -17.23 -16.65 -12.27
C GLU A 568 -16.14 -17.67 -11.91
N LEU A 569 -15.98 -18.72 -12.72
CA LEU A 569 -15.00 -19.78 -12.47
C LEU A 569 -13.56 -19.27 -12.57
N SER A 570 -13.25 -18.43 -13.57
CA SER A 570 -11.91 -17.85 -13.75
C SER A 570 -11.53 -16.93 -12.59
N LYS A 571 -12.48 -16.13 -12.09
CA LYS A 571 -12.28 -15.29 -10.90
C LYS A 571 -12.08 -16.16 -9.66
N LEU A 572 -12.91 -17.19 -9.46
CA LEU A 572 -12.80 -18.10 -8.33
C LEU A 572 -11.42 -18.78 -8.30
N LYS A 573 -10.98 -19.30 -9.46
CA LYS A 573 -9.69 -19.94 -9.63
C LYS A 573 -8.53 -18.99 -9.33
N SER A 574 -8.47 -17.87 -10.04
CA SER A 574 -7.36 -16.91 -9.91
C SER A 574 -7.29 -16.21 -8.56
N THR A 575 -8.44 -15.80 -8.00
CA THR A 575 -8.49 -14.95 -6.80
C THR A 575 -8.35 -15.77 -5.51
N TYR A 576 -8.85 -17.00 -5.49
CA TYR A 576 -8.88 -17.82 -4.28
C TYR A 576 -8.10 -19.11 -4.43
N VAL A 577 -8.45 -19.97 -5.40
CA VAL A 577 -7.93 -21.35 -5.44
C VAL A 577 -6.43 -21.40 -5.74
N ASP A 578 -5.94 -20.57 -6.67
CA ASP A 578 -4.51 -20.51 -7.01
C ASP A 578 -3.74 -19.57 -6.08
N ALA A 579 -4.37 -18.48 -5.61
CA ALA A 579 -3.71 -17.46 -4.82
C ALA A 579 -3.51 -17.86 -3.36
N LEU A 580 -4.52 -18.43 -2.69
CA LEU A 580 -4.45 -18.77 -1.26
C LEU A 580 -3.29 -19.70 -0.91
N PRO A 581 -2.98 -20.77 -1.68
CA PRO A 581 -1.84 -21.63 -1.40
C PRO A 581 -0.50 -20.89 -1.41
N THR A 582 -0.35 -19.85 -2.23
CA THR A 582 0.88 -19.03 -2.29
C THR A 582 1.03 -18.08 -1.11
N MET A 583 -0.04 -17.86 -0.34
CA MET A 583 -0.09 -16.97 0.82
C MET A 583 0.00 -17.73 2.16
N VAL A 584 0.17 -19.06 2.12
CA VAL A 584 0.38 -19.87 3.32
C VAL A 584 1.77 -19.58 3.88
N SER A 585 1.82 -19.23 5.17
CA SER A 585 3.05 -19.02 5.90
C SER A 585 3.80 -20.36 6.07
N PRO A 586 5.09 -20.44 5.69
CA PRO A 586 5.88 -21.65 5.88
C PRO A 586 6.22 -21.93 7.36
N LYS A 587 5.93 -20.97 8.27
CA LYS A 587 6.26 -21.10 9.69
C LYS A 587 5.26 -21.97 10.46
N ASP A 588 4.00 -21.96 10.04
CA ASP A 588 2.87 -22.50 10.79
C ASP A 588 1.76 -23.09 9.91
N ASP A 589 1.93 -23.11 8.57
CA ASP A 589 0.97 -23.71 7.63
C ASP A 589 -0.41 -23.05 7.70
N ARG A 590 -0.42 -21.72 7.89
CA ARG A 590 -1.61 -20.89 8.02
C ARG A 590 -1.57 -19.67 7.11
N VAL A 591 -2.75 -19.14 6.81
CA VAL A 591 -2.92 -17.87 6.12
C VAL A 591 -3.23 -16.78 7.14
N HIS A 592 -2.48 -15.69 7.06
CA HIS A 592 -2.58 -14.54 7.95
C HIS A 592 -3.07 -13.34 7.15
N THR A 593 -4.38 -13.06 7.20
CA THR A 593 -4.92 -11.81 6.65
C THR A 593 -4.53 -10.64 7.55
N THR A 594 -4.53 -9.43 7.00
CA THR A 594 -4.57 -8.18 7.77
C THR A 594 -5.99 -7.64 7.82
N PHE A 595 -6.53 -7.39 9.01
CA PHE A 595 -7.78 -6.69 9.26
C PHE A 595 -7.54 -5.18 9.38
N ASN A 596 -8.21 -4.37 8.55
CA ASN A 596 -8.11 -2.91 8.60
C ASN A 596 -9.38 -2.33 9.22
N GLN A 597 -9.21 -1.62 10.34
CA GLN A 597 -10.29 -0.87 10.99
C GLN A 597 -10.56 0.46 10.28
N ALA A 598 -9.50 1.14 9.84
CA ALA A 598 -9.54 2.53 9.42
C ALA A 598 -9.51 2.70 7.88
N LEU A 599 -10.44 2.03 7.18
CA LEU A 599 -10.53 2.06 5.72
C LEU A 599 -11.97 2.27 5.22
N THR A 600 -12.93 1.50 5.74
CA THR A 600 -14.33 1.55 5.26
C THR A 600 -15.04 2.80 5.77
N THR A 601 -16.06 3.30 5.08
CA THR A 601 -16.85 4.46 5.57
C THR A 601 -18.00 4.07 6.51
N THR A 602 -18.26 2.77 6.67
CA THR A 602 -19.38 2.23 7.45
C THR A 602 -18.97 1.71 8.82
N GLY A 603 -17.68 1.75 9.19
CA GLY A 603 -17.18 1.18 10.44
C GLY A 603 -16.89 -0.32 10.40
N ARG A 604 -17.19 -1.01 9.28
CA ARG A 604 -16.88 -2.43 9.09
C ARG A 604 -15.38 -2.67 9.00
N LEU A 605 -14.95 -3.82 9.50
CA LEU A 605 -13.61 -4.34 9.20
C LEU A 605 -13.51 -4.65 7.71
N SER A 606 -12.32 -4.48 7.16
CA SER A 606 -11.94 -5.03 5.86
C SER A 606 -10.74 -5.94 6.02
N SER A 607 -10.51 -6.83 5.06
CA SER A 607 -9.41 -7.80 5.09
C SER A 607 -8.59 -7.69 3.82
N THR A 608 -7.27 -7.74 3.96
CA THR A 608 -6.30 -7.65 2.87
C THR A 608 -5.19 -8.67 3.05
N ALA A 609 -4.62 -9.14 1.92
CA ALA A 609 -3.49 -10.06 1.86
C ALA A 609 -3.67 -11.37 2.67
N PRO A 610 -4.68 -12.22 2.35
CA PRO A 610 -5.73 -12.09 1.33
C PRO A 610 -7.00 -11.39 1.85
N ASN A 611 -7.91 -11.02 0.94
CA ASN A 611 -9.24 -10.55 1.33
C ASN A 611 -10.19 -11.72 1.59
N LEU A 612 -10.31 -12.10 2.87
CA LEU A 612 -11.18 -13.19 3.32
C LEU A 612 -12.65 -12.79 3.48
N GLN A 613 -12.96 -11.48 3.41
CA GLN A 613 -14.35 -10.98 3.50
C GLN A 613 -15.16 -11.27 2.23
N ASN A 614 -14.49 -11.45 1.08
CA ASN A 614 -15.15 -11.59 -0.21
C ASN A 614 -15.27 -13.03 -0.71
N ILE A 615 -15.01 -14.03 0.15
CA ILE A 615 -15.06 -15.44 -0.23
C ILE A 615 -16.51 -15.81 -0.60
N PRO A 616 -16.77 -16.26 -1.85
CA PRO A 616 -18.13 -16.52 -2.31
C PRO A 616 -18.83 -17.60 -1.48
N ILE A 617 -20.09 -17.34 -1.09
CA ILE A 617 -20.91 -18.25 -0.28
C ILE A 617 -22.13 -18.80 -1.04
N ARG A 618 -22.65 -18.06 -2.03
CA ARG A 618 -23.96 -18.32 -2.63
C ARG A 618 -23.94 -19.39 -3.72
N THR A 619 -22.77 -19.78 -4.20
CA THR A 619 -22.62 -20.76 -5.28
C THR A 619 -21.97 -22.02 -4.75
N ALA A 620 -22.36 -23.18 -5.29
CA ALA A 620 -21.82 -24.47 -4.86
C ALA A 620 -20.29 -24.53 -4.96
N ARG A 621 -19.69 -23.79 -5.92
CA ARG A 621 -18.24 -23.65 -6.07
C ARG A 621 -17.62 -22.71 -5.03
N GLY A 622 -18.31 -21.63 -4.67
CA GLY A 622 -17.90 -20.78 -3.53
C GLY A 622 -17.82 -21.57 -2.21
N GLN A 623 -18.85 -22.38 -1.95
CA GLN A 623 -18.89 -23.31 -0.80
C GLN A 623 -17.71 -24.29 -0.82
N GLN A 624 -17.33 -24.81 -1.99
CA GLN A 624 -16.15 -25.68 -2.12
C GLN A 624 -14.84 -24.99 -1.69
N VAL A 625 -14.68 -23.69 -1.92
CA VAL A 625 -13.50 -22.95 -1.45
C VAL A 625 -13.50 -22.85 0.08
N ARG A 626 -14.66 -22.65 0.72
CA ARG A 626 -14.78 -22.65 2.20
C ARG A 626 -14.37 -23.98 2.83
N LYS A 627 -14.58 -25.12 2.16
CA LYS A 627 -14.12 -26.44 2.63
C LYS A 627 -12.60 -26.53 2.80
N ALA A 628 -11.84 -25.72 2.08
CA ALA A 628 -10.39 -25.69 2.23
C ALA A 628 -9.95 -24.99 3.51
N PHE A 629 -10.77 -24.16 4.14
CA PHE A 629 -10.44 -23.54 5.42
C PHE A 629 -10.75 -24.53 6.54
N ILE A 630 -9.72 -25.11 7.13
CA ILE A 630 -9.82 -26.25 8.06
C ILE A 630 -9.35 -25.86 9.47
N ALA A 631 -9.83 -26.59 10.47
CA ALA A 631 -9.25 -26.53 11.80
C ALA A 631 -7.86 -27.15 11.83
N ALA A 632 -7.02 -26.71 12.78
CA ALA A 632 -5.77 -27.39 13.10
C ALA A 632 -6.02 -28.83 13.61
N PRO A 633 -5.00 -29.73 13.53
CA PRO A 633 -5.16 -31.11 13.98
C PRO A 633 -5.70 -31.21 15.40
N ARG A 634 -6.70 -32.08 15.61
CA ARG A 634 -7.42 -32.30 16.89
C ARG A 634 -8.27 -31.12 17.37
N MET A 635 -8.47 -30.11 16.54
CA MET A 635 -9.33 -28.97 16.81
C MET A 635 -10.54 -28.98 15.85
N LYS A 636 -11.51 -28.13 16.15
CA LYS A 636 -12.69 -27.88 15.32
C LYS A 636 -12.85 -26.37 15.14
N LEU A 637 -13.63 -25.99 14.14
CA LEU A 637 -14.09 -24.62 13.96
C LEU A 637 -15.48 -24.47 14.58
N LEU A 638 -15.71 -23.36 15.26
CA LEU A 638 -17.03 -22.87 15.66
C LEU A 638 -17.31 -21.62 14.85
N SER A 639 -18.38 -21.61 14.06
CA SER A 639 -18.89 -20.37 13.48
C SER A 639 -20.10 -19.89 14.26
N VAL A 640 -20.19 -18.57 14.47
CA VAL A 640 -21.33 -17.91 15.11
C VAL A 640 -21.73 -16.71 14.27
N ASP A 641 -22.96 -16.71 13.76
CA ASP A 641 -23.49 -15.71 12.82
C ASP A 641 -24.73 -15.02 13.37
N TYR A 642 -24.82 -13.69 13.22
CA TYR A 642 -26.03 -12.97 13.61
C TYR A 642 -27.17 -13.15 12.61
N SER A 643 -28.31 -13.63 13.12
CA SER A 643 -29.52 -13.77 12.33
C SER A 643 -30.18 -12.43 12.03
N GLN A 644 -29.98 -11.93 10.81
CA GLN A 644 -30.66 -10.75 10.26
C GLN A 644 -30.46 -9.49 11.11
N ILE A 645 -29.23 -9.26 11.59
CA ILE A 645 -28.88 -8.15 12.49
C ILE A 645 -29.32 -6.78 11.96
N GLU A 646 -29.16 -6.52 10.66
CA GLU A 646 -29.52 -5.24 10.07
C GLU A 646 -31.04 -4.95 10.16
N LEU A 647 -31.89 -5.96 9.97
CA LEU A 647 -33.35 -5.78 10.10
C LEU A 647 -33.79 -5.66 11.56
N ARG A 648 -33.09 -6.34 12.48
CA ARG A 648 -33.32 -6.17 13.93
C ARG A 648 -32.95 -4.76 14.39
N ILE A 649 -31.85 -4.21 13.88
CA ILE A 649 -31.46 -2.80 14.10
C ILE A 649 -32.50 -1.87 13.50
N LEU A 650 -32.96 -2.11 12.28
CA LEU A 650 -34.03 -1.30 11.68
C LEU A 650 -35.29 -1.29 12.56
N ALA A 651 -35.71 -2.45 13.08
CA ALA A 651 -36.83 -2.55 14.01
C ALA A 651 -36.61 -1.71 15.26
N HIS A 652 -35.41 -1.77 15.83
CA HIS A 652 -35.05 -1.00 17.01
C HIS A 652 -35.04 0.51 16.77
N ILE A 653 -34.41 0.99 15.70
CA ILE A 653 -34.24 2.44 15.44
C ILE A 653 -35.51 3.10 14.90
N SER A 654 -36.33 2.35 14.14
CA SER A 654 -37.63 2.85 13.68
C SER A 654 -38.71 2.73 14.74
N GLU A 655 -38.49 1.89 15.75
CA GLU A 655 -39.49 1.55 16.77
C GLU A 655 -40.84 1.10 16.15
N ASP A 656 -40.80 0.48 14.96
CA ASP A 656 -42.02 0.05 14.29
C ASP A 656 -42.67 -1.11 15.07
N PRO A 657 -43.93 -0.98 15.51
CA PRO A 657 -44.56 -1.97 16.38
C PRO A 657 -44.78 -3.31 15.67
N ASN A 658 -45.05 -3.31 14.36
CA ASN A 658 -45.27 -4.54 13.61
C ASN A 658 -43.96 -5.28 13.35
N LEU A 659 -42.89 -4.55 13.02
CA LEU A 659 -41.57 -5.12 12.82
C LEU A 659 -40.97 -5.63 14.15
N CYS A 660 -41.12 -4.86 15.23
CA CYS A 660 -40.69 -5.29 16.57
C CYS A 660 -41.44 -6.55 17.03
N LYS A 661 -42.76 -6.59 16.84
CA LYS A 661 -43.59 -7.76 17.18
C LYS A 661 -43.13 -9.00 16.40
N ALA A 662 -42.86 -8.86 15.10
CA ALA A 662 -42.42 -9.98 14.27
C ALA A 662 -41.12 -10.62 14.79
N PHE A 663 -40.15 -9.81 15.22
CA PHE A 663 -38.91 -10.34 15.82
C PHE A 663 -39.09 -10.86 17.25
N ALA A 664 -39.99 -10.27 18.03
CA ALA A 664 -40.31 -10.74 19.39
C ALA A 664 -41.00 -12.12 19.38
N GLU A 665 -41.80 -12.41 18.35
CA GLU A 665 -42.49 -13.68 18.13
C GLU A 665 -41.66 -14.69 17.29
N ASP A 666 -40.39 -14.38 16.99
CA ASP A 666 -39.47 -15.19 16.17
C ASP A 666 -40.06 -15.59 14.80
N LEU A 667 -40.89 -14.72 14.21
CA LEU A 667 -41.48 -14.94 12.89
C LEU A 667 -40.44 -14.72 11.79
N ASP A 668 -40.52 -15.53 10.73
CA ASP A 668 -39.74 -15.27 9.51
C ASP A 668 -40.28 -14.01 8.83
N ILE A 669 -39.55 -12.90 9.01
CA ILE A 669 -39.96 -11.59 8.48
C ILE A 669 -40.09 -11.60 6.95
N HIS A 670 -39.27 -12.38 6.24
CA HIS A 670 -39.36 -12.44 4.78
C HIS A 670 -40.61 -13.20 4.34
N ALA A 671 -40.94 -14.30 5.02
CA ALA A 671 -42.16 -15.03 4.75
C ALA A 671 -43.40 -14.21 5.12
N ALA A 672 -43.38 -13.51 6.26
CA ALA A 672 -44.46 -12.62 6.68
C ALA A 672 -44.68 -11.47 5.68
N THR A 673 -43.59 -10.85 5.21
CA THR A 673 -43.66 -9.82 4.17
C THR A 673 -44.15 -10.39 2.83
N ALA A 674 -43.75 -11.61 2.46
CA ALA A 674 -44.23 -12.27 1.24
C ALA A 674 -45.73 -12.55 1.28
N ALA A 675 -46.22 -13.13 2.39
CA ALA A 675 -47.63 -13.40 2.61
C ALA A 675 -48.49 -12.15 2.37
N GLU A 676 -48.06 -11.02 2.92
CA GLU A 676 -48.75 -9.74 2.78
C GLU A 676 -48.67 -9.17 1.34
N ILE A 677 -47.47 -9.14 0.75
CA ILE A 677 -47.26 -8.56 -0.59
C ILE A 677 -48.03 -9.33 -1.66
N TYR A 678 -48.07 -10.66 -1.54
CA TYR A 678 -48.67 -11.53 -2.53
C TYR A 678 -50.09 -11.98 -2.17
N GLY A 679 -50.60 -11.59 -1.00
CA GLY A 679 -51.95 -11.92 -0.55
C GLY A 679 -52.16 -13.43 -0.34
N VAL A 680 -51.12 -14.14 0.12
CA VAL A 680 -51.15 -15.58 0.40
C VAL A 680 -51.03 -15.83 1.90
N GLU A 681 -51.51 -16.96 2.42
CA GLU A 681 -51.28 -17.31 3.82
C GLU A 681 -49.80 -17.62 4.07
N LEU A 682 -49.31 -17.40 5.30
CA LEU A 682 -47.90 -17.62 5.67
C LEU A 682 -47.40 -19.04 5.33
N LYS A 683 -48.27 -20.04 5.48
CA LYS A 683 -47.99 -21.45 5.17
C LYS A 683 -47.85 -21.74 3.67
N ASP A 684 -48.43 -20.88 2.82
CA ASP A 684 -48.47 -21.01 1.37
C ASP A 684 -47.35 -20.19 0.69
N VAL A 685 -46.49 -19.55 1.48
CA VAL A 685 -45.33 -18.80 0.97
C VAL A 685 -44.28 -19.77 0.45
N THR A 686 -44.06 -19.75 -0.87
CA THR A 686 -43.00 -20.52 -1.52
C THR A 686 -41.62 -19.91 -1.27
N SER A 687 -40.55 -20.70 -1.50
CA SER A 687 -39.17 -20.23 -1.41
C SER A 687 -38.88 -19.06 -2.36
N ASP A 688 -39.48 -19.04 -3.55
CA ASP A 688 -39.35 -17.96 -4.53
C ASP A 688 -40.05 -16.68 -4.07
N LEU A 689 -41.26 -16.79 -3.51
CA LEU A 689 -41.98 -15.65 -2.91
C LEU A 689 -41.20 -15.07 -1.73
N ARG A 690 -40.65 -15.94 -0.87
CA ARG A 690 -39.78 -15.54 0.24
C ARG A 690 -38.50 -14.84 -0.26
N ARG A 691 -37.86 -15.34 -1.32
CA ARG A 691 -36.66 -14.73 -1.92
C ARG A 691 -36.97 -13.35 -2.49
N SER A 692 -38.10 -13.20 -3.17
CA SER A 692 -38.58 -11.92 -3.66
C SER A 692 -38.83 -10.93 -2.52
N ALA A 693 -39.56 -11.36 -1.47
CA ALA A 693 -39.81 -10.52 -0.30
C ALA A 693 -38.54 -10.18 0.50
N LYS A 694 -37.51 -11.03 0.45
CA LYS A 694 -36.18 -10.67 0.95
C LYS A 694 -35.59 -9.53 0.13
N ALA A 695 -35.62 -9.59 -1.20
CA ALA A 695 -35.15 -8.49 -2.04
C ALA A 695 -35.94 -7.20 -1.78
N VAL A 696 -37.26 -7.29 -1.55
CA VAL A 696 -38.12 -6.16 -1.15
C VAL A 696 -37.72 -5.59 0.21
N ASN A 697 -37.63 -6.42 1.25
CA ASN A 697 -37.31 -6.00 2.61
C ASN A 697 -35.97 -5.26 2.66
N PHE A 698 -34.92 -5.83 2.06
CA PHE A 698 -33.63 -5.17 1.97
C PHE A 698 -33.77 -3.92 1.08
N GLY A 699 -34.29 -4.03 -0.15
CA GLY A 699 -34.42 -2.91 -1.07
C GLY A 699 -35.11 -1.68 -0.47
N ILE A 700 -36.32 -1.84 0.05
CA ILE A 700 -37.12 -0.75 0.61
C ILE A 700 -36.47 -0.19 1.89
N ALA A 701 -35.99 -1.06 2.79
CA ALA A 701 -35.30 -0.63 4.00
C ALA A 701 -34.07 0.26 3.71
N TYR A 702 -33.41 0.05 2.57
CA TYR A 702 -32.25 0.82 2.13
C TYR A 702 -32.58 1.94 1.13
N GLY A 703 -33.85 2.36 1.05
CA GLY A 703 -34.28 3.50 0.25
C GLY A 703 -34.32 3.25 -1.26
N GLN A 704 -34.50 2.00 -1.69
CA GLN A 704 -34.76 1.69 -3.10
C GLN A 704 -36.13 2.23 -3.53
N GLY A 705 -36.16 3.04 -4.58
CA GLY A 705 -37.41 3.54 -5.16
C GLY A 705 -38.07 2.54 -6.11
N ALA A 706 -39.31 2.83 -6.53
CA ALA A 706 -40.12 1.97 -7.40
C ALA A 706 -39.43 1.57 -8.73
N PHE A 707 -38.58 2.44 -9.29
CA PHE A 707 -37.82 2.12 -10.50
C PHE A 707 -36.84 0.97 -10.27
N GLY A 708 -36.00 1.07 -9.23
CA GLY A 708 -35.01 0.03 -8.94
C GLY A 708 -35.67 -1.27 -8.46
N LEU A 709 -36.77 -1.18 -7.71
CA LEU A 709 -37.48 -2.37 -7.25
C LEU A 709 -38.13 -3.12 -8.41
N ALA A 710 -38.70 -2.39 -9.39
CA ALA A 710 -39.25 -2.97 -10.61
C ALA A 710 -38.20 -3.75 -11.41
N GLU A 711 -37.01 -3.19 -11.56
CA GLU A 711 -35.87 -3.81 -12.24
C GLU A 711 -35.40 -5.09 -11.52
N ASN A 712 -35.22 -5.03 -10.20
CA ASN A 712 -34.78 -6.19 -9.41
C ASN A 712 -35.76 -7.36 -9.42
N LEU A 713 -37.07 -7.08 -9.49
CA LEU A 713 -38.13 -8.09 -9.44
C LEU A 713 -38.66 -8.49 -10.82
N GLY A 714 -38.29 -7.78 -11.88
CA GLY A 714 -38.83 -8.00 -13.23
C GLY A 714 -40.33 -7.69 -13.35
N ILE A 715 -40.83 -6.70 -12.60
CA ILE A 715 -42.25 -6.30 -12.56
C ILE A 715 -42.44 -4.88 -13.11
N SER A 716 -43.70 -4.45 -13.31
CA SER A 716 -43.97 -3.09 -13.75
C SER A 716 -43.68 -2.05 -12.66
N ARG A 717 -43.38 -0.80 -13.07
CA ARG A 717 -43.15 0.31 -12.12
C ARG A 717 -44.37 0.61 -11.24
N THR A 718 -45.57 0.35 -11.76
CA THR A 718 -46.83 0.53 -11.02
C THR A 718 -46.95 -0.52 -9.93
N GLU A 719 -46.75 -1.80 -10.26
CA GLU A 719 -46.76 -2.89 -9.27
C GLU A 719 -45.68 -2.69 -8.20
N ALA A 720 -44.47 -2.29 -8.60
CA ALA A 720 -43.40 -1.99 -7.64
C ALA A 720 -43.77 -0.85 -6.69
N LYS A 721 -44.46 0.19 -7.18
CA LYS A 721 -44.97 1.27 -6.34
C LYS A 721 -46.03 0.76 -5.36
N ASP A 722 -46.97 -0.06 -5.82
CA ASP A 722 -48.02 -0.62 -4.97
C ASP A 722 -47.45 -1.55 -3.87
N ILE A 723 -46.36 -2.28 -4.17
CA ILE A 723 -45.61 -3.05 -3.18
C ILE A 723 -44.99 -2.14 -2.13
N ILE A 724 -44.35 -1.04 -2.55
CA ILE A 724 -43.73 -0.06 -1.65
C ILE A 724 -44.78 0.60 -0.74
N ASP A 725 -45.91 0.99 -1.31
CA ASP A 725 -46.97 1.65 -0.55
C ASP A 725 -47.63 0.69 0.46
N ARG A 726 -47.85 -0.58 0.10
CA ARG A 726 -48.31 -1.61 1.05
C ARG A 726 -47.30 -1.87 2.16
N TYR A 727 -46.01 -1.97 1.82
CA TYR A 727 -44.95 -2.15 2.81
C TYR A 727 -44.95 -1.03 3.85
N PHE A 728 -44.99 0.23 3.42
CA PHE A 728 -44.98 1.37 4.34
C PHE A 728 -46.32 1.61 5.05
N THR A 729 -47.43 1.11 4.51
CA THR A 729 -48.71 1.10 5.24
C THR A 729 -48.63 0.16 6.44
N ARG A 730 -47.94 -0.99 6.28
CA ARG A 730 -47.71 -1.96 7.35
C ARG A 730 -46.64 -1.50 8.34
N PHE A 731 -45.52 -0.99 7.83
CA PHE A 731 -44.37 -0.55 8.63
C PHE A 731 -44.24 0.98 8.59
N LYS A 732 -45.21 1.65 9.22
CA LYS A 732 -45.35 3.11 9.15
C LYS A 732 -44.12 3.83 9.71
N ASN A 733 -43.59 3.38 10.84
CA ASN A 733 -42.48 4.08 11.48
C ASN A 733 -41.17 3.92 10.70
N VAL A 734 -41.06 2.89 9.84
CA VAL A 734 -39.92 2.75 8.93
C VAL A 734 -39.90 3.87 7.89
N ARG A 735 -41.08 4.27 7.36
CA ARG A 735 -41.17 5.44 6.46
C ARG A 735 -40.74 6.71 7.17
N GLU A 736 -41.28 6.95 8.36
CA GLU A 736 -40.94 8.13 9.18
C GLU A 736 -39.44 8.19 9.49
N TYR A 737 -38.82 7.05 9.83
CA TYR A 737 -37.38 6.95 10.03
C TYR A 737 -36.59 7.35 8.78
N ILE A 738 -36.95 6.83 7.59
CA ILE A 738 -36.26 7.14 6.34
C ILE A 738 -36.33 8.64 6.04
N ASP A 739 -37.53 9.22 6.07
CA ASP A 739 -37.76 10.62 5.74
C ASP A 739 -37.03 11.56 6.72
N ASN A 740 -37.09 11.25 8.02
CA ASN A 740 -36.41 12.02 9.06
C ASN A 740 -34.88 11.90 8.95
N THR A 741 -34.35 10.71 8.62
CA THR A 741 -32.91 10.49 8.45
C THR A 741 -32.36 11.28 7.27
N ILE A 742 -33.06 11.28 6.13
CA ILE A 742 -32.68 12.08 4.96
C ILE A 742 -32.68 13.57 5.31
N LYS A 743 -33.74 14.04 5.98
CA LYS A 743 -33.83 15.44 6.41
C LYS A 743 -32.67 15.84 7.32
N LEU A 744 -32.40 15.03 8.35
CA LEU A 744 -31.31 15.27 9.30
C LEU A 744 -29.94 15.25 8.60
N ALA A 745 -29.74 14.35 7.64
CA ALA A 745 -28.50 14.25 6.89
C ALA A 745 -28.24 15.51 6.03
N HIS A 746 -29.29 16.08 5.41
CA HIS A 746 -29.18 17.36 4.70
C HIS A 746 -28.91 18.54 5.64
N GLU A 747 -29.46 18.52 6.85
CA GLU A 747 -29.26 19.59 7.85
C GLU A 747 -27.88 19.55 8.50
N LYS A 748 -27.39 18.36 8.86
CA LYS A 748 -26.13 18.17 9.60
C LYS A 748 -24.92 17.85 8.72
N GLY A 749 -25.13 17.34 7.50
CA GLY A 749 -24.07 16.80 6.63
C GLY A 749 -23.56 15.42 7.04
N TYR A 750 -24.12 14.81 8.08
CA TYR A 750 -23.75 13.48 8.57
C TYR A 750 -24.94 12.77 9.22
N VAL A 751 -24.79 11.45 9.41
CA VAL A 751 -25.69 10.59 10.21
C VAL A 751 -24.91 9.84 11.28
N GLU A 752 -25.59 9.39 12.33
CA GLU A 752 -24.97 8.73 13.50
C GLU A 752 -25.50 7.30 13.69
N THR A 753 -24.64 6.38 14.14
CA THR A 753 -25.05 5.06 14.62
C THR A 753 -25.66 5.16 16.03
N LEU A 754 -26.23 4.06 16.53
CA LEU A 754 -26.77 3.98 17.89
C LEU A 754 -25.75 4.38 18.97
N PHE A 755 -24.46 4.16 18.71
CA PHE A 755 -23.36 4.43 19.63
C PHE A 755 -22.66 5.77 19.40
N GLY A 756 -23.16 6.57 18.44
CA GLY A 756 -22.63 7.91 18.14
C GLY A 756 -21.54 7.97 17.06
N ARG A 757 -21.28 6.87 16.33
CA ARG A 757 -20.32 6.91 15.21
C ARG A 757 -20.90 7.74 14.07
N ARG A 758 -20.17 8.75 13.63
CA ARG A 758 -20.60 9.64 12.53
C ARG A 758 -20.15 9.13 11.16
N ARG A 759 -21.04 9.19 10.18
CA ARG A 759 -20.72 9.10 8.76
C ARG A 759 -21.08 10.42 8.08
N TYR A 760 -20.05 11.14 7.64
CA TYR A 760 -20.20 12.34 6.81
C TYR A 760 -20.53 11.95 5.37
N ILE A 761 -21.43 12.69 4.72
CA ILE A 761 -21.98 12.34 3.40
C ILE A 761 -21.87 13.54 2.47
N ASP A 762 -20.66 13.74 1.95
CA ASP A 762 -20.30 14.87 1.10
C ASP A 762 -21.16 14.91 -0.19
N GLU A 763 -21.67 13.76 -0.64
CA GLU A 763 -22.52 13.64 -1.83
C GLU A 763 -23.84 14.40 -1.75
N LEU A 764 -24.35 14.70 -0.54
CA LEU A 764 -25.61 15.43 -0.34
C LEU A 764 -25.54 16.88 -0.85
N HIS A 765 -24.33 17.45 -0.89
CA HIS A 765 -24.06 18.80 -1.39
C HIS A 765 -23.91 18.86 -2.92
N SER A 766 -23.87 17.71 -3.61
CA SER A 766 -23.67 17.68 -5.05
C SER A 766 -24.84 18.27 -5.83
N LYS A 767 -24.52 19.06 -6.86
CA LYS A 767 -25.50 19.50 -7.88
C LYS A 767 -25.96 18.34 -8.78
N ASN A 768 -25.23 17.23 -8.81
CA ASN A 768 -25.60 16.05 -9.59
C ASN A 768 -26.69 15.26 -8.84
N MET A 769 -27.90 15.22 -9.41
CA MET A 769 -29.05 14.54 -8.80
C MET A 769 -28.82 13.04 -8.56
N ALA A 770 -28.05 12.36 -9.42
CA ALA A 770 -27.73 10.94 -9.22
C ALA A 770 -26.81 10.74 -8.00
N LEU A 771 -25.81 11.60 -7.85
CA LEU A 771 -24.89 11.57 -6.70
C LEU A 771 -25.60 11.97 -5.41
N LYS A 772 -26.46 12.99 -5.45
CA LYS A 772 -27.29 13.38 -4.31
C LYS A 772 -28.22 12.25 -3.86
N LYS A 773 -28.90 11.57 -4.79
CA LYS A 773 -29.73 10.39 -4.48
C LYS A 773 -28.93 9.21 -3.95
N PHE A 774 -27.68 9.05 -4.39
CA PHE A 774 -26.76 8.09 -3.81
C PHE A 774 -26.42 8.45 -2.35
N GLY A 775 -26.13 9.71 -2.06
CA GLY A 775 -25.92 10.23 -0.70
C GLY A 775 -27.13 10.00 0.21
N GLU A 776 -28.34 10.24 -0.28
CA GLU A 776 -29.57 9.99 0.49
C GLU A 776 -29.73 8.50 0.86
N ARG A 777 -29.45 7.58 -0.07
CA ARG A 777 -29.43 6.14 0.25
C ARG A 777 -28.32 5.77 1.24
N ALA A 778 -27.14 6.37 1.07
CA ALA A 778 -26.04 6.18 2.01
C ALA A 778 -26.40 6.64 3.44
N ALA A 779 -27.17 7.72 3.56
CA ALA A 779 -27.65 8.27 4.83
C ALA A 779 -28.60 7.30 5.56
N ILE A 780 -29.50 6.65 4.83
CA ILE A 780 -30.43 5.65 5.39
C ILE A 780 -29.67 4.41 5.88
N ASN A 781 -28.69 3.96 5.09
CA ASN A 781 -28.01 2.68 5.31
C ASN A 781 -26.96 2.76 6.42
N ALA A 782 -26.31 3.91 6.58
CA ALA A 782 -25.16 4.02 7.47
C ALA A 782 -25.48 3.78 8.95
N PRO A 783 -26.58 4.32 9.53
CA PRO A 783 -26.94 4.02 10.92
C PRO A 783 -27.18 2.52 11.13
N ILE A 784 -27.80 1.85 10.15
CA ILE A 784 -28.12 0.41 10.22
C ILE A 784 -26.83 -0.43 10.16
N GLN A 785 -26.05 -0.26 9.08
CA GLN A 785 -24.85 -1.06 8.84
C GLN A 785 -23.72 -0.74 9.83
N GLY A 786 -23.60 0.53 10.23
CA GLY A 786 -22.62 0.97 11.21
C GLY A 786 -22.95 0.46 12.61
N THR A 787 -24.22 0.50 13.02
CA THR A 787 -24.64 -0.10 14.30
C THR A 787 -24.40 -1.62 14.31
N ALA A 788 -24.65 -2.31 13.19
CA ALA A 788 -24.34 -3.74 13.08
C ALA A 788 -22.84 -4.00 13.25
N ALA A 789 -21.99 -3.20 12.58
CA ALA A 789 -20.55 -3.30 12.73
C ALA A 789 -20.10 -3.03 14.17
N ASP A 790 -20.62 -1.98 14.81
CA ASP A 790 -20.31 -1.64 16.19
C ASP A 790 -20.73 -2.76 17.17
N LEU A 791 -21.89 -3.41 16.95
CA LEU A 791 -22.33 -4.57 17.74
C LEU A 791 -21.39 -5.77 17.59
N VAL A 792 -20.94 -6.08 16.37
CA VAL A 792 -19.97 -7.16 16.13
C VAL A 792 -18.64 -6.84 16.82
N LYS A 793 -18.13 -5.61 16.71
CA LYS A 793 -16.90 -5.19 17.40
C LYS A 793 -17.01 -5.35 18.92
N LYS A 794 -18.13 -4.91 19.49
CA LYS A 794 -18.40 -5.06 20.92
C LYS A 794 -18.45 -6.52 21.33
N ALA A 795 -19.10 -7.37 20.52
CA ALA A 795 -19.14 -8.81 20.77
C ALA A 795 -17.74 -9.44 20.71
N MET A 796 -16.90 -9.02 19.76
CA MET A 796 -15.52 -9.49 19.70
C MET A 796 -14.73 -9.16 20.97
N ILE A 797 -14.89 -7.93 21.48
CA ILE A 797 -14.27 -7.48 22.73
C ILE A 797 -14.77 -8.32 23.91
N GLU A 798 -16.09 -8.41 24.10
CA GLU A 798 -16.69 -9.13 25.21
C GLU A 798 -16.32 -10.63 25.22
N VAL A 799 -16.34 -11.28 24.05
CA VAL A 799 -15.95 -12.69 23.91
C VAL A 799 -14.46 -12.88 24.21
N HIS A 800 -13.59 -11.99 23.70
CA HIS A 800 -12.15 -12.08 23.93
C HIS A 800 -11.77 -11.93 25.41
N GLU A 801 -12.44 -11.03 26.14
CA GLU A 801 -12.15 -10.84 27.57
C GLU A 801 -12.70 -11.97 28.46
N LYS A 802 -13.85 -12.55 28.11
CA LYS A 802 -14.61 -13.43 29.02
C LYS A 802 -14.52 -14.91 28.69
N VAL A 803 -14.19 -15.27 27.45
CA VAL A 803 -14.20 -16.65 26.99
C VAL A 803 -12.81 -17.03 26.47
N PRO A 804 -12.15 -18.06 27.03
CA PRO A 804 -10.82 -18.48 26.60
C PRO A 804 -10.90 -19.31 25.31
N VAL A 805 -11.33 -18.67 24.22
CA VAL A 805 -11.48 -19.27 22.89
C VAL A 805 -10.67 -18.49 21.86
N ARG A 806 -10.04 -19.18 20.90
CA ARG A 806 -9.23 -18.53 19.87
C ARG A 806 -10.11 -18.04 18.72
N MET A 807 -10.31 -16.73 18.66
CA MET A 807 -10.98 -16.07 17.54
C MET A 807 -10.01 -15.98 16.36
N LEU A 808 -10.43 -16.46 15.19
CA LEU A 808 -9.60 -16.53 13.98
C LEU A 808 -9.99 -15.45 12.97
N LEU A 809 -11.28 -15.37 12.64
CA LEU A 809 -11.78 -14.51 11.57
C LEU A 809 -13.06 -13.79 12.00
N GLN A 810 -13.24 -12.62 11.41
CA GLN A 810 -14.52 -11.92 11.35
C GLN A 810 -14.84 -11.74 9.87
N VAL A 811 -16.03 -12.15 9.45
CA VAL A 811 -16.50 -12.07 8.05
C VAL A 811 -17.94 -11.56 8.08
N HIS A 812 -18.17 -10.32 7.65
CA HIS A 812 -19.48 -9.66 7.72
C HIS A 812 -20.06 -9.59 9.14
N ASP A 813 -21.01 -10.45 9.49
CA ASP A 813 -21.64 -10.60 10.80
C ASP A 813 -21.34 -11.96 11.47
N GLU A 814 -20.44 -12.73 10.86
CA GLU A 814 -19.96 -14.05 11.28
C GLU A 814 -18.62 -13.93 12.03
N LEU A 815 -18.51 -14.63 13.16
CA LEU A 815 -17.27 -14.81 13.94
C LEU A 815 -16.86 -16.28 13.92
N ILE A 816 -15.59 -16.54 13.61
CA ILE A 816 -15.04 -17.89 13.51
C ILE A 816 -14.00 -18.10 14.60
N PHE A 817 -14.16 -19.21 15.31
CA PHE A 817 -13.32 -19.61 16.42
C PHE A 817 -12.72 -21.00 16.19
N GLU A 818 -11.64 -21.31 16.88
CA GLU A 818 -11.00 -22.63 16.83
C GLU A 818 -10.63 -23.10 18.23
N GLU A 819 -11.07 -24.32 18.59
CA GLU A 819 -10.64 -24.96 19.83
C GLU A 819 -10.85 -26.48 19.75
N THR A 820 -10.46 -27.23 20.79
CA THR A 820 -10.85 -28.64 20.91
C THR A 820 -12.38 -28.76 20.96
N GLU A 821 -12.92 -29.86 20.44
CA GLU A 821 -14.38 -30.08 20.38
C GLU A 821 -15.03 -30.00 21.77
N GLU A 822 -14.39 -30.58 22.79
CA GLU A 822 -14.84 -30.52 24.19
C GLU A 822 -14.98 -29.07 24.69
N ASN A 823 -13.97 -28.24 24.42
CA ASN A 823 -13.97 -26.84 24.80
C ASN A 823 -15.00 -26.03 24.01
N LEU A 824 -15.16 -26.28 22.70
CA LEU A 824 -16.18 -25.58 21.91
C LEU A 824 -17.59 -25.90 22.39
N LEU A 825 -17.89 -27.15 22.75
CA LEU A 825 -19.19 -27.51 23.34
C LEU A 825 -19.45 -26.80 24.66
N LYS A 826 -18.40 -26.54 25.46
CA LYS A 826 -18.47 -25.78 26.70
C LYS A 826 -18.60 -24.26 26.48
N TYR A 827 -17.91 -23.71 25.48
CA TYR A 827 -17.79 -22.27 25.26
C TYR A 827 -18.87 -21.72 24.32
N ALA A 828 -19.38 -22.49 23.37
CA ALA A 828 -20.37 -22.03 22.40
C ALA A 828 -21.60 -21.38 23.08
N PRO A 829 -22.22 -21.96 24.14
CA PRO A 829 -23.33 -21.31 24.83
C PRO A 829 -22.97 -19.95 25.46
N GLN A 830 -21.73 -19.80 25.94
CA GLN A 830 -21.25 -18.54 26.52
C GLN A 830 -21.03 -17.48 25.43
N VAL A 831 -20.42 -17.88 24.30
CA VAL A 831 -20.24 -17.00 23.13
C VAL A 831 -21.59 -16.53 22.60
N VAL A 832 -22.54 -17.45 22.42
CA VAL A 832 -23.93 -17.16 22.00
C VAL A 832 -24.58 -16.16 22.94
N SER A 833 -24.55 -16.44 24.26
CA SER A 833 -25.14 -15.56 25.25
C SER A 833 -24.54 -14.15 25.23
N LEU A 834 -23.21 -14.03 25.10
CA LEU A 834 -22.53 -12.73 25.06
C LEU A 834 -22.90 -11.95 23.79
N MET A 835 -22.96 -12.61 22.64
CA MET A 835 -23.36 -12.01 21.36
C MET A 835 -24.84 -11.58 21.36
N GLU A 836 -25.74 -12.34 21.97
CA GLU A 836 -27.16 -11.95 22.03
C GLU A 836 -27.41 -10.82 23.05
N SER A 837 -26.55 -10.67 24.06
CA SER A 837 -26.73 -9.70 25.14
C SER A 837 -25.81 -8.47 25.08
N VAL A 838 -25.03 -8.26 24.01
CA VAL A 838 -24.01 -7.18 23.96
C VAL A 838 -24.59 -5.79 24.20
N THR A 839 -25.83 -5.57 23.77
CA THR A 839 -26.55 -4.30 23.94
C THR A 839 -28.04 -4.59 24.09
N PRO A 840 -28.74 -3.94 25.04
CA PRO A 840 -30.18 -4.07 25.16
C PRO A 840 -30.86 -3.39 23.97
N LEU A 841 -31.50 -4.19 23.12
CA LEU A 841 -32.35 -3.71 22.02
C LEU A 841 -33.83 -3.98 22.32
N ARG A 842 -34.72 -3.28 21.63
CA ARG A 842 -36.18 -3.49 21.71
C ARG A 842 -36.61 -4.85 21.15
N VAL A 843 -35.78 -5.43 20.29
CA VAL A 843 -35.96 -6.76 19.72
C VAL A 843 -34.78 -7.64 20.15
N PRO A 844 -34.98 -8.93 20.42
CA PRO A 844 -33.88 -9.80 20.79
C PRO A 844 -32.88 -9.91 19.64
N LEU A 845 -31.58 -9.85 19.94
CA LEU A 845 -30.57 -10.36 19.00
C LEU A 845 -30.64 -11.89 19.02
N LYS A 846 -30.37 -12.51 17.87
CA LYS A 846 -30.36 -13.96 17.73
C LYS A 846 -29.12 -14.35 16.95
N VAL A 847 -28.42 -15.38 17.40
CA VAL A 847 -27.28 -15.95 16.68
C VAL A 847 -27.51 -17.42 16.36
N ASN A 848 -26.99 -17.87 15.23
CA ASN A 848 -26.88 -19.29 14.91
C ASN A 848 -25.42 -19.70 15.05
N TYR A 849 -25.18 -20.95 15.45
CA TYR A 849 -23.84 -21.49 15.49
C TYR A 849 -23.79 -22.93 15.03
N ALA A 850 -22.65 -23.33 14.49
CA ALA A 850 -22.34 -24.71 14.16
C ALA A 850 -20.85 -25.02 14.41
N ILE A 851 -20.56 -26.30 14.67
CA ILE A 851 -19.21 -26.81 14.91
C ILE A 851 -18.87 -27.79 13.79
N GLY A 852 -17.71 -27.62 13.15
CA GLY A 852 -17.30 -28.40 11.98
C GLY A 852 -15.78 -28.60 11.89
N ASN A 853 -15.34 -29.46 10.97
CA ASN A 853 -13.90 -29.64 10.69
C ASN A 853 -13.34 -28.55 9.78
N ASN A 854 -14.21 -27.95 8.98
CA ASN A 854 -13.90 -26.89 8.03
C ASN A 854 -14.98 -25.82 8.07
N TRP A 855 -14.69 -24.67 7.45
CA TRP A 855 -15.56 -23.51 7.53
C TRP A 855 -16.94 -23.78 6.92
N ASP A 856 -17.02 -24.55 5.82
CA ASP A 856 -18.29 -24.93 5.19
C ASP A 856 -19.16 -25.84 6.10
N GLU A 857 -18.57 -26.78 6.82
CA GLU A 857 -19.29 -27.62 7.80
C GLU A 857 -19.75 -26.85 9.04
N SER A 858 -19.03 -25.79 9.41
CA SER A 858 -19.34 -24.96 10.58
C SER A 858 -20.25 -23.78 10.26
N HIS A 859 -20.61 -23.56 9.00
CA HIS A 859 -21.47 -22.46 8.53
C HIS A 859 -22.88 -22.98 8.23
#